data_AF-A0A3N5MR02-F1
#
_entry.id   AF-A0A3N5MR02-F1
#
_cell.length_a   1.000
_cell.length_b   1.000
_cell.length_c   1.000
_cell.angle_alpha   90.00
_cell.angle_beta   90.00
_cell.angle_gamma   90.00
#
_symmetry.space_group_name_H-M   'P 1'
#
loop_
_entity.id
_entity.type
_entity.pdbx_description
1 polymer ?
#
loop_
_entity_poly.entity_id
_entity_poly.type
_entity_poly.pdbx_seq_one_letter_code
_entity_poly.pdbx_strand_id
1 'polypeptide(L)'
;MKILTLLIALSLLVYTPASAHGEAIAVYYAGPEGGVYTALSLAAGFDEVEIVLVNDPAQADVLVLNGTIPSPARLHELVQGGTGLVLILGPGLAQPQVEALLGVPLALTLQDEPLSLTGPKTASDPVTRDIVWNSAPQVRERFALEADSAALIPLVTGFEDQSVILGKMPVGSGQAYVLTPFLDGANPQLQSWAYFNYFIYHLVMQAGGAAPLAFADYPGSPVPHTRERAILFALLAGTLVIAVLVFWIVRRYSLAHPEALDALVADREVYEANQEKTGWEQIGFQRPLGGFMLALMLGLVLFIPLIIYQNLILPVYILPSAQALGIWGRVVQFFEFMWLFFDMGTSAAFIKYFAECRVHDPRRAIQYGQVFVWWQVLSGSVQVAMVSALAGVVLPRTVYALYAWSIILHTLIQIPGFYLVMRHALMSWQRFDYAQMVDMGWKVIFPTIAQPIFVIPMVIWARTHPVFGTAMGGLLGLGIAAYASEAMTFALGLWLYRRTGYNTRLLFLAHFDWGTVKQSFRFGVFEMFGSVAWAVGQATEILITQTRLVNYTEIWGNWMLAQNFIFAFQVLSTLYSNVMPSISESFSNARIVLSQYYSAMSYKWGGIISAFIAAVLLAVADRFILGASGPEFVRAAAYAAPLIVWGAFQYPSWVGDNVQLGANRPYLKTALVAMEQIIRIVLALVLLERFQINALIIAYFVGLFTKNIVAYLVNHKLCFPQKFYFWQSLGAPALAGLAHWLVLRWLTGFIWQGDQITSILIFLIGILVSYPLFAFFYGLFGGWDDATLAELMEAAPLSNFMRPMVRLFWMASSLGARLSPIHGRFPIAIRRLALAEASSLNQEKVSVIR
;
A
#
# COMPACT_ATOMS: atom_id res chain seq x y z
N MET A 1 -24.40 -23.04 -4.94
CA MET A 1 -25.25 -23.04 -6.15
C MET A 1 -26.06 -21.76 -6.30
N LYS A 2 -26.97 -21.37 -5.39
CA LYS A 2 -27.84 -20.19 -5.57
C LYS A 2 -27.12 -18.85 -5.87
N ILE A 3 -25.93 -18.61 -5.29
CA ILE A 3 -25.10 -17.42 -5.58
C ILE A 3 -24.44 -17.49 -6.97
N LEU A 4 -24.03 -18.69 -7.41
CA LEU A 4 -23.49 -18.90 -8.76
C LEU A 4 -24.59 -18.68 -9.80
N THR A 5 -25.82 -19.13 -9.52
CA THR A 5 -26.99 -18.88 -10.36
C THR A 5 -27.37 -17.40 -10.38
N LEU A 6 -27.22 -16.69 -9.25
CA LEU A 6 -27.43 -15.23 -9.17
C LEU A 6 -26.36 -14.46 -9.96
N LEU A 7 -25.09 -14.87 -9.89
CA LEU A 7 -23.98 -14.29 -10.65
C LEU A 7 -24.15 -14.55 -12.16
N ILE A 8 -24.58 -15.75 -12.55
CA ILE A 8 -24.91 -16.07 -13.95
C ILE A 8 -26.13 -15.27 -14.42
N ALA A 9 -27.16 -15.12 -13.58
CA ALA A 9 -28.34 -14.31 -13.90
C ALA A 9 -28.01 -12.82 -14.00
N LEU A 10 -27.12 -12.30 -13.15
CA LEU A 10 -26.58 -10.93 -13.24
C LEU A 10 -25.71 -10.73 -14.49
N SER A 11 -24.95 -11.76 -14.90
CA SER A 11 -24.14 -11.71 -16.13
C SER A 11 -24.98 -11.72 -17.42
N LEU A 12 -26.23 -12.19 -17.35
CA LEU A 12 -27.18 -12.21 -18.47
C LEU A 12 -28.07 -10.95 -18.53
N LEU A 13 -27.97 -10.03 -17.57
CA LEU A 13 -28.88 -8.88 -17.42
C LEU A 13 -28.36 -7.55 -17.98
N VAL A 14 -27.30 -7.54 -18.80
CA VAL A 14 -26.81 -6.30 -19.44
C VAL A 14 -26.90 -6.43 -20.96
N TYR A 15 -28.11 -6.35 -21.48
CA TYR A 15 -28.37 -6.16 -22.90
C TYR A 15 -29.35 -5.00 -23.07
N THR A 16 -28.82 -3.84 -23.42
CA THR A 16 -29.49 -2.83 -24.26
C THR A 16 -28.39 -1.89 -24.77
N PRO A 17 -28.02 -1.94 -26.06
CA PRO A 17 -27.29 -0.82 -26.65
C PRO A 17 -28.25 0.37 -26.70
N ALA A 18 -27.87 1.47 -26.04
CA ALA A 18 -28.52 2.75 -26.27
C ALA A 18 -27.87 3.35 -27.52
N SER A 19 -28.44 3.07 -28.69
CA SER A 19 -28.10 3.79 -29.91
C SER A 19 -28.88 5.10 -29.89
N ALA A 20 -28.20 6.21 -29.63
CA ALA A 20 -28.70 7.53 -29.98
C ALA A 20 -28.14 7.84 -31.37
N HIS A 21 -28.95 7.67 -32.42
CA HIS A 21 -28.67 8.29 -33.72
C HIS A 21 -28.99 9.77 -33.57
N GLY A 22 -27.96 10.61 -33.64
CA GLY A 22 -28.07 12.08 -33.62
C GLY A 22 -28.13 12.61 -35.04
N GLU A 23 -28.04 13.93 -35.20
CA GLU A 23 -27.57 14.53 -36.45
C GLU A 23 -26.05 14.69 -36.35
N ALA A 24 -25.33 14.37 -37.42
CA ALA A 24 -23.87 14.46 -37.45
C ALA A 24 -23.40 15.92 -37.32
N ILE A 25 -22.48 16.17 -36.40
CA ILE A 25 -21.88 17.48 -36.16
C ILE A 25 -20.63 17.63 -37.01
N ALA A 26 -20.65 18.59 -37.94
CA ALA A 26 -19.48 18.97 -38.72
C ALA A 26 -18.55 19.88 -37.91
N VAL A 27 -17.28 19.50 -37.78
CA VAL A 27 -16.28 20.20 -36.97
C VAL A 27 -15.13 20.70 -37.83
N TYR A 28 -14.88 22.00 -37.78
CA TYR A 28 -13.66 22.59 -38.35
C TYR A 28 -12.60 22.74 -37.26
N TYR A 29 -11.39 22.22 -37.50
CA TYR A 29 -10.27 22.33 -36.56
C TYR A 29 -9.17 23.24 -37.13
N ALA A 30 -8.69 24.18 -36.31
CA ALA A 30 -7.50 24.99 -36.62
C ALA A 30 -6.52 24.97 -35.43
N GLY A 31 -5.34 24.41 -35.64
CA GLY A 31 -4.29 24.28 -34.63
C GLY A 31 -3.26 23.21 -34.99
N PRO A 32 -2.28 22.94 -34.11
CA PRO A 32 -1.30 21.88 -34.33
C PRO A 32 -1.93 20.48 -34.30
N GLU A 33 -1.32 19.49 -34.94
CA GLU A 33 -1.69 18.07 -34.83
C GLU A 33 -1.26 17.49 -33.45
N GLY A 34 -1.92 17.96 -32.39
CA GLY A 34 -1.65 17.59 -31.00
C GLY A 34 -2.76 16.75 -30.37
N GLY A 35 -2.86 16.78 -29.04
CA GLY A 35 -3.85 16.00 -28.30
C GLY A 35 -5.30 16.38 -28.63
N VAL A 36 -5.59 17.66 -28.91
CA VAL A 36 -6.94 18.12 -29.28
C VAL A 36 -7.37 17.50 -30.61
N TYR A 37 -6.52 17.58 -31.64
CA TYR A 37 -6.79 16.94 -32.93
C TYR A 37 -6.96 15.43 -32.80
N THR A 38 -6.12 14.79 -31.98
CA THR A 38 -6.22 13.36 -31.68
C THR A 38 -7.55 13.00 -31.03
N ALA A 39 -8.02 13.79 -30.05
CA ALA A 39 -9.31 13.59 -29.40
C ALA A 39 -10.49 13.71 -30.37
N LEU A 40 -10.46 14.71 -31.26
CA LEU A 40 -11.47 14.88 -32.30
C LEU A 40 -11.45 13.74 -33.33
N SER A 41 -10.27 13.33 -33.76
CA SER A 41 -10.10 12.24 -34.73
C SER A 41 -10.56 10.91 -34.15
N LEU A 42 -10.32 10.67 -32.86
CA LEU A 42 -10.85 9.51 -32.15
C LEU A 42 -12.38 9.54 -32.11
N ALA A 43 -12.96 10.68 -31.72
CA ALA A 43 -14.41 10.84 -31.66
C ALA A 43 -15.08 10.62 -33.03
N ALA A 44 -14.48 11.15 -34.11
CA ALA A 44 -14.95 10.95 -35.48
C ALA A 44 -14.80 9.51 -36.00
N GLY A 45 -13.97 8.68 -35.35
CA GLY A 45 -13.73 7.30 -35.73
C GLY A 45 -14.66 6.27 -35.08
N PHE A 46 -15.57 6.69 -34.18
CA PHE A 46 -16.51 5.80 -33.50
C PHE A 46 -17.88 5.84 -34.18
N ASP A 47 -18.44 4.68 -34.48
CA ASP A 47 -19.77 4.57 -35.10
C ASP A 47 -20.90 5.13 -34.21
N GLU A 48 -20.69 5.14 -32.88
CA GLU A 48 -21.64 5.69 -31.91
C GLU A 48 -21.55 7.20 -31.71
N VAL A 49 -20.59 7.88 -32.37
CA VAL A 49 -20.35 9.32 -32.25
C VAL A 49 -20.32 9.95 -33.64
N GLU A 50 -21.32 10.78 -33.94
CA GLU A 50 -21.46 11.40 -35.25
C GLU A 50 -20.71 12.74 -35.33
N ILE A 51 -19.36 12.69 -35.35
CA ILE A 51 -18.51 13.87 -35.62
C ILE A 51 -17.83 13.70 -36.99
N VAL A 52 -17.93 14.72 -37.83
CA VAL A 52 -17.27 14.74 -39.15
C VAL A 52 -16.31 15.93 -39.23
N LEU A 53 -15.03 15.67 -39.51
CA LEU A 53 -14.05 16.74 -39.69
C LEU A 53 -14.17 17.36 -41.08
N VAL A 54 -14.36 18.68 -41.12
CA VAL A 54 -14.48 19.46 -42.37
C VAL A 54 -13.29 20.43 -42.52
N ASN A 55 -12.91 20.69 -43.78
CA ASN A 55 -11.79 21.58 -44.10
C ASN A 55 -12.21 23.04 -44.32
N ASP A 56 -13.49 23.31 -44.57
CA ASP A 56 -14.03 24.66 -44.77
C ASP A 56 -14.83 25.08 -43.53
N PRO A 57 -14.48 26.18 -42.84
CA PRO A 57 -15.23 26.67 -41.68
C PRO A 57 -16.69 27.01 -42.00
N ALA A 58 -17.04 27.28 -43.26
CA ALA A 58 -18.43 27.56 -43.65
C ALA A 58 -19.34 26.31 -43.63
N GLN A 59 -18.77 25.11 -43.59
CA GLN A 59 -19.50 23.84 -43.53
C GLN A 59 -19.60 23.29 -42.09
N ALA A 60 -19.05 24.01 -41.11
CA ALA A 60 -18.94 23.52 -39.74
C ALA A 60 -20.12 23.99 -38.87
N ASP A 61 -20.64 23.07 -38.07
CA ASP A 61 -21.56 23.35 -36.96
C ASP A 61 -20.79 23.82 -35.72
N VAL A 62 -19.52 23.40 -35.58
CA VAL A 62 -18.62 23.81 -34.48
C VAL A 62 -17.22 24.13 -34.99
N LEU A 63 -16.69 25.27 -34.58
CA LEU A 63 -15.30 25.69 -34.79
C LEU A 63 -14.47 25.32 -33.55
N VAL A 64 -13.44 24.50 -33.71
CA VAL A 64 -12.46 24.19 -32.66
C VAL A 64 -11.13 24.86 -32.99
N LEU A 65 -10.80 25.91 -32.24
CA LEU A 65 -9.60 26.72 -32.44
C LEU A 65 -8.61 26.46 -31.30
N ASN A 66 -7.46 25.88 -31.61
CA ASN A 66 -6.43 25.52 -30.64
C ASN A 66 -5.16 26.35 -30.86
N GLY A 67 -4.99 27.41 -30.06
CA GLY A 67 -3.83 28.30 -30.09
C GLY A 67 -3.65 29.12 -31.37
N THR A 68 -4.57 29.03 -32.33
CA THR A 68 -4.51 29.76 -33.60
C THR A 68 -5.89 30.25 -34.02
N ILE A 69 -5.97 31.46 -34.60
CA ILE A 69 -7.21 32.05 -35.12
C ILE A 69 -6.92 32.58 -36.55
N PRO A 70 -7.14 31.78 -37.61
CA PRO A 70 -6.70 32.13 -38.97
C PRO A 70 -7.40 33.36 -39.59
N SER A 71 -8.65 33.64 -39.23
CA SER A 71 -9.44 34.77 -39.77
C SER A 71 -10.49 35.25 -38.76
N PRO A 72 -10.10 36.02 -37.73
CA PRO A 72 -10.97 36.34 -36.58
C PRO A 72 -12.33 36.93 -36.98
N ALA A 73 -12.37 37.90 -37.90
CA ALA A 73 -13.61 38.56 -38.32
C ALA A 73 -14.57 37.61 -39.07
N ARG A 74 -14.05 36.78 -39.99
CA ARG A 74 -14.87 35.81 -40.74
C ARG A 74 -15.44 34.72 -39.81
N LEU A 75 -14.64 34.26 -38.85
CA LEU A 75 -15.09 33.25 -37.89
C LEU A 75 -16.12 33.86 -36.92
N HIS A 76 -15.95 35.13 -36.52
CA HIS A 76 -16.92 35.85 -35.71
C HIS A 76 -18.31 35.90 -36.38
N GLU A 77 -18.37 36.22 -37.68
CA GLU A 77 -19.65 36.23 -38.43
C GLU A 77 -20.34 34.86 -38.42
N LEU A 78 -19.58 33.76 -38.55
CA LEU A 78 -20.12 32.41 -38.49
C LEU A 78 -20.66 32.07 -37.09
N VAL A 79 -19.90 32.37 -36.03
CA VAL A 79 -20.32 32.13 -34.65
C VAL A 79 -21.55 32.97 -34.30
N GLN A 80 -21.56 34.26 -34.68
CA GLN A 80 -22.73 35.11 -34.53
C GLN A 80 -23.96 34.55 -35.26
N GLY A 81 -23.75 33.92 -36.41
CA GLY A 81 -24.78 33.26 -37.23
C GLY A 81 -25.31 31.94 -36.68
N GLY A 82 -24.74 31.40 -35.59
CA GLY A 82 -25.22 30.19 -34.92
C GLY A 82 -24.21 29.05 -34.81
N THR A 83 -23.04 29.14 -35.44
CA THR A 83 -21.99 28.12 -35.33
C THR A 83 -21.42 28.10 -33.90
N GLY A 84 -21.25 26.91 -33.30
CA GLY A 84 -20.61 26.75 -31.99
C GLY A 84 -19.11 27.05 -32.03
N LEU A 85 -18.54 27.49 -30.91
CA LEU A 85 -17.10 27.79 -30.80
C LEU A 85 -16.49 27.09 -29.58
N VAL A 86 -15.37 26.39 -29.79
CA VAL A 86 -14.47 25.92 -28.73
C VAL A 86 -13.11 26.56 -28.97
N LEU A 87 -12.76 27.54 -28.13
CA LEU A 87 -11.50 28.27 -28.20
C LEU A 87 -10.57 27.81 -27.08
N ILE A 88 -9.43 27.26 -27.44
CA ILE A 88 -8.34 26.91 -26.51
C ILE A 88 -7.24 27.94 -26.70
N LEU A 89 -6.94 28.68 -25.65
CA LEU A 89 -5.94 29.73 -25.70
C LEU A 89 -4.53 29.14 -25.79
N GLY A 90 -3.67 29.80 -26.56
CA GLY A 90 -2.27 29.43 -26.71
C GLY A 90 -1.37 30.66 -26.61
N PRO A 91 -0.07 30.48 -26.34
CA PRO A 91 0.86 31.57 -26.08
C PRO A 91 1.04 32.53 -27.27
N GLY A 92 0.73 32.07 -28.50
CA GLY A 92 0.81 32.87 -29.72
C GLY A 92 -0.41 33.74 -30.01
N LEU A 93 -1.48 33.67 -29.21
CA LEU A 93 -2.68 34.47 -29.42
C LEU A 93 -2.54 35.86 -28.80
N ALA A 94 -2.82 36.89 -29.60
CA ALA A 94 -2.85 38.28 -29.12
C ALA A 94 -4.27 38.69 -28.70
N GLN A 95 -4.39 39.54 -27.68
CA GLN A 95 -5.67 40.06 -27.19
C GLN A 95 -6.60 40.59 -28.30
N PRO A 96 -6.14 41.40 -29.29
CA PRO A 96 -7.02 41.89 -30.35
C PRO A 96 -7.63 40.79 -31.23
N GLN A 97 -6.95 39.64 -31.37
CA GLN A 97 -7.46 38.52 -32.15
C GLN A 97 -8.60 37.81 -31.42
N VAL A 98 -8.49 37.68 -30.10
CA VAL A 98 -9.52 37.06 -29.24
C VAL A 98 -10.71 38.00 -29.10
N GLU A 99 -10.49 39.30 -28.92
CA GLU A 99 -11.55 40.33 -28.93
C GLU A 99 -12.33 40.33 -30.25
N ALA A 100 -11.63 40.29 -31.39
CA ALA A 100 -12.26 40.27 -32.70
C ALA A 100 -13.11 39.00 -32.95
N LEU A 101 -12.75 37.86 -32.34
CA LEU A 101 -13.48 36.61 -32.48
C LEU A 101 -14.70 36.54 -31.53
N LEU A 102 -14.54 36.97 -30.27
CA LEU A 102 -15.60 36.88 -29.26
C LEU A 102 -16.56 38.08 -29.29
N GLY A 103 -16.15 39.20 -29.88
CA GLY A 103 -16.96 40.43 -30.00
C GLY A 103 -17.15 41.19 -28.68
N VAL A 104 -16.35 40.88 -27.65
CA VAL A 104 -16.39 41.52 -26.34
C VAL A 104 -15.01 42.06 -25.96
N PRO A 105 -14.91 43.24 -25.32
CA PRO A 105 -13.66 43.71 -24.73
C PRO A 105 -13.20 42.75 -23.63
N LEU A 106 -11.92 42.37 -23.64
CA LEU A 106 -11.34 41.47 -22.65
C LEU A 106 -9.88 41.78 -22.43
N ALA A 107 -9.35 41.52 -21.24
CA ALA A 107 -7.92 41.56 -20.96
C ALA A 107 -7.35 40.14 -20.85
N LEU A 108 -6.19 39.91 -21.46
CA LEU A 108 -5.43 38.66 -21.32
C LEU A 108 -4.15 38.93 -20.52
N THR A 109 -4.03 38.33 -19.35
CA THR A 109 -2.83 38.43 -18.52
C THR A 109 -2.15 37.06 -18.42
N LEU A 110 -0.87 36.98 -18.78
CA LEU A 110 -0.10 35.74 -18.64
C LEU A 110 0.14 35.42 -17.17
N GLN A 111 -0.12 34.17 -16.78
CA GLN A 111 0.17 33.64 -15.44
C GLN A 111 0.83 32.27 -15.56
N ASP A 112 1.78 31.96 -14.68
CA ASP A 112 2.55 30.71 -14.66
C ASP A 112 2.47 29.95 -13.32
N GLU A 113 1.86 30.56 -12.30
CA GLU A 113 1.67 29.96 -10.98
C GLU A 113 0.83 28.68 -11.07
N PRO A 114 1.17 27.60 -10.34
CA PRO A 114 0.41 26.37 -10.35
C PRO A 114 -0.98 26.58 -9.76
N LEU A 115 -2.00 26.10 -10.47
CA LEU A 115 -3.40 26.31 -10.14
C LEU A 115 -4.18 24.99 -10.19
N SER A 116 -4.90 24.70 -9.12
CA SER A 116 -5.76 23.52 -9.00
C SER A 116 -7.14 23.82 -9.55
N LEU A 117 -7.73 22.87 -10.29
CA LEU A 117 -9.01 23.10 -10.96
C LEU A 117 -10.18 22.64 -10.09
N THR A 118 -11.22 23.47 -10.00
CA THR A 118 -12.46 23.13 -9.30
C THR A 118 -13.70 23.50 -10.09
N GLY A 119 -14.70 22.63 -10.03
CA GLY A 119 -16.04 22.93 -10.54
C GLY A 119 -16.88 23.69 -9.50
N PRO A 120 -17.91 24.43 -9.94
CA PRO A 120 -18.84 25.12 -9.04
C PRO A 120 -19.53 24.13 -8.08
N LYS A 121 -19.73 24.55 -6.83
CA LYS A 121 -20.32 23.71 -5.75
C LYS A 121 -21.71 23.17 -6.07
N THR A 122 -22.45 23.86 -6.94
CA THR A 122 -23.72 23.42 -7.51
C THR A 122 -23.54 23.25 -9.01
N ALA A 123 -23.34 22.00 -9.46
CA ALA A 123 -23.19 21.68 -10.88
C ALA A 123 -24.52 21.89 -11.62
N SER A 124 -24.66 23.02 -12.31
CA SER A 124 -25.82 23.33 -13.16
C SER A 124 -25.58 22.99 -14.62
N ASP A 125 -24.33 23.05 -15.09
CA ASP A 125 -23.95 22.77 -16.48
C ASP A 125 -23.49 21.31 -16.64
N PRO A 126 -23.91 20.58 -17.70
CA PRO A 126 -23.50 19.20 -17.96
C PRO A 126 -21.97 18.97 -17.89
N VAL A 127 -21.15 19.91 -18.39
CA VAL A 127 -19.68 19.81 -18.37
C VAL A 127 -19.13 19.70 -16.93
N THR A 128 -19.79 20.37 -15.98
CA THR A 128 -19.39 20.37 -14.56
C THR A 128 -19.97 19.19 -13.78
N ARG A 129 -21.03 18.58 -14.29
CA ARG A 129 -21.71 17.43 -13.69
C ARG A 129 -21.06 16.11 -14.09
N ASP A 130 -20.71 15.97 -15.37
CA ASP A 130 -20.32 14.69 -15.96
C ASP A 130 -18.78 14.48 -15.93
N ILE A 131 -18.01 15.51 -15.56
CA ILE A 131 -16.56 15.49 -15.39
C ILE A 131 -16.16 15.81 -13.94
N VAL A 132 -15.29 14.97 -13.36
CA VAL A 132 -14.78 15.16 -12.00
C VAL A 132 -13.55 16.08 -12.04
N TRP A 133 -13.79 17.39 -12.03
CA TRP A 133 -12.73 18.42 -12.14
C TRP A 133 -11.66 18.36 -11.04
N ASN A 134 -12.01 17.91 -9.83
CA ASN A 134 -11.04 17.70 -8.75
C ASN A 134 -10.00 16.59 -9.05
N SER A 135 -10.20 15.81 -10.12
CA SER A 135 -9.24 14.80 -10.59
C SER A 135 -8.30 15.32 -11.68
N ALA A 136 -8.51 16.55 -12.16
CA ALA A 136 -7.68 17.17 -13.19
C ALA A 136 -6.29 17.50 -12.63
N PRO A 137 -5.23 17.39 -13.45
CA PRO A 137 -3.91 17.87 -13.06
C PRO A 137 -3.92 19.38 -12.87
N GLN A 138 -2.98 19.87 -12.05
CA GLN A 138 -2.75 21.31 -11.91
C GLN A 138 -2.30 21.90 -13.25
N VAL A 139 -2.73 23.14 -13.50
CA VAL A 139 -2.31 23.92 -14.66
C VAL A 139 -1.35 25.03 -14.23
N ARG A 140 -0.43 25.41 -15.12
CA ARG A 140 0.59 26.44 -14.93
C ARG A 140 0.33 27.58 -15.91
N GLU A 141 1.13 27.67 -16.97
CA GLU A 141 1.01 28.75 -17.96
C GLU A 141 -0.39 28.80 -18.57
N ARG A 142 -1.02 29.96 -18.44
CA ARG A 142 -2.39 30.24 -18.89
C ARG A 142 -2.57 31.75 -19.09
N PHE A 143 -3.62 32.13 -19.79
CA PHE A 143 -4.12 33.51 -19.73
C PHE A 143 -5.22 33.64 -18.67
N ALA A 144 -5.02 34.49 -17.66
CA ALA A 144 -6.13 34.98 -16.87
C ALA A 144 -6.98 35.90 -17.76
N LEU A 145 -8.25 35.53 -17.93
CA LEU A 145 -9.20 36.22 -18.79
C LEU A 145 -10.14 37.08 -17.94
N GLU A 146 -10.03 38.39 -18.09
CA GLU A 146 -10.90 39.37 -17.45
C GLU A 146 -11.80 39.98 -18.53
N ALA A 147 -13.08 39.63 -18.51
CA ALA A 147 -14.10 40.19 -19.39
C ALA A 147 -15.24 40.77 -18.54
N ASP A 148 -16.08 41.61 -19.13
CA ASP A 148 -17.24 42.14 -18.41
C ASP A 148 -18.12 40.98 -17.92
N SER A 149 -18.36 40.94 -16.60
CA SER A 149 -18.87 39.78 -15.86
C SER A 149 -20.24 39.27 -16.31
N ALA A 150 -20.99 40.06 -17.09
CA ALA A 150 -22.27 39.68 -17.66
C ALA A 150 -22.15 38.79 -18.91
N ALA A 151 -20.99 38.75 -19.57
CA ALA A 151 -20.80 38.06 -20.85
C ALA A 151 -20.19 36.65 -20.71
N LEU A 152 -19.27 36.43 -19.75
CA LEU A 152 -18.58 35.15 -19.55
C LEU A 152 -19.04 34.46 -18.26
N ILE A 153 -19.71 33.33 -18.41
CA ILE A 153 -20.14 32.49 -17.29
C ILE A 153 -19.01 31.51 -16.95
N PRO A 154 -18.40 31.58 -15.76
CA PRO A 154 -17.35 30.64 -15.36
C PRO A 154 -17.95 29.25 -15.10
N LEU A 155 -17.42 28.24 -15.78
CA LEU A 155 -17.79 26.83 -15.57
C LEU A 155 -16.76 26.09 -14.71
N VAL A 156 -15.48 26.43 -14.85
CA VAL A 156 -14.39 25.86 -14.04
C VAL A 156 -13.48 27.00 -13.62
N THR A 157 -13.12 27.04 -12.35
CA THR A 157 -12.27 28.09 -11.79
C THR A 157 -11.06 27.50 -11.07
N GLY A 158 -10.03 28.34 -10.94
CA GLY A 158 -8.92 28.10 -10.05
C GLY A 158 -9.35 28.03 -8.60
N PHE A 159 -8.86 27.04 -7.86
CA PHE A 159 -9.13 26.95 -6.43
C PHE A 159 -8.44 28.09 -5.66
N GLU A 160 -7.19 28.37 -6.02
CA GLU A 160 -6.33 29.31 -5.30
C GLU A 160 -6.68 30.78 -5.59
N ASP A 161 -6.95 31.13 -6.85
CA ASP A 161 -7.13 32.52 -7.31
C ASP A 161 -8.54 32.85 -7.84
N GLN A 162 -9.42 31.85 -7.97
CA GLN A 162 -10.76 31.98 -8.56
C GLN A 162 -10.77 32.44 -10.03
N SER A 163 -9.64 32.41 -10.72
CA SER A 163 -9.54 32.75 -12.15
C SER A 163 -10.35 31.77 -13.01
N VAL A 164 -10.88 32.26 -14.13
CA VAL A 164 -11.66 31.43 -15.05
C VAL A 164 -10.74 30.53 -15.86
N ILE A 165 -11.00 29.23 -15.80
CA ILE A 165 -10.25 28.21 -16.54
C ILE A 165 -11.05 27.72 -17.74
N LEU A 166 -12.34 27.46 -17.52
CA LEU A 166 -13.29 27.21 -18.59
C LEU A 166 -14.45 28.17 -18.40
N GLY A 167 -14.69 29.00 -19.41
CA GLY A 167 -15.83 29.91 -19.44
C GLY A 167 -16.76 29.60 -20.61
N LYS A 168 -18.03 29.95 -20.45
CA LYS A 168 -19.08 29.82 -21.46
C LYS A 168 -19.67 31.20 -21.74
N MET A 169 -19.81 31.56 -23.01
CA MET A 169 -20.43 32.83 -23.40
C MET A 169 -21.31 32.68 -24.65
N PRO A 170 -22.46 33.36 -24.70
CA PRO A 170 -23.23 33.50 -25.94
C PRO A 170 -22.56 34.51 -26.88
N VAL A 171 -22.45 34.18 -28.17
CA VAL A 171 -21.93 35.07 -29.21
C VAL A 171 -22.94 35.07 -30.35
N GLY A 172 -23.81 36.09 -30.43
CA GLY A 172 -24.95 36.10 -31.34
C GLY A 172 -25.91 34.95 -31.04
N SER A 173 -26.22 34.11 -32.04
CA SER A 173 -26.98 32.86 -31.85
C SER A 173 -26.11 31.63 -31.53
N GLY A 174 -24.77 31.75 -31.61
CA GLY A 174 -23.83 30.68 -31.28
C GLY A 174 -23.43 30.67 -29.80
N GLN A 175 -22.80 29.57 -29.37
CA GLN A 175 -22.26 29.39 -28.02
C GLN A 175 -20.75 29.15 -28.07
N ALA A 176 -20.00 29.90 -27.28
CA ALA A 176 -18.55 29.79 -27.19
C ALA A 176 -18.09 29.24 -25.83
N TYR A 177 -17.18 28.27 -25.87
CA TYR A 177 -16.44 27.76 -24.72
C TYR A 177 -14.98 28.19 -24.83
N VAL A 178 -14.47 28.85 -23.80
CA VAL A 178 -13.09 29.37 -23.78
C VAL A 178 -12.29 28.66 -22.69
N LEU A 179 -11.26 27.93 -23.10
CA LEU A 179 -10.30 27.23 -22.24
C LEU A 179 -9.00 28.03 -22.17
N THR A 180 -8.60 28.45 -20.98
CA THR A 180 -7.48 29.39 -20.80
C THR A 180 -6.07 28.78 -20.66
N PRO A 181 -5.87 27.53 -20.18
CA PRO A 181 -4.54 26.94 -20.05
C PRO A 181 -3.89 26.60 -21.39
N PHE A 182 -2.56 26.77 -21.48
CA PHE A 182 -1.79 26.40 -22.66
C PHE A 182 -1.52 24.89 -22.65
N LEU A 183 -2.17 24.15 -23.53
CA LEU A 183 -2.10 22.69 -23.53
C LEU A 183 -0.70 22.15 -23.86
N ASP A 184 -0.05 22.73 -24.86
CA ASP A 184 1.25 22.28 -25.35
C ASP A 184 2.40 22.93 -24.57
N GLY A 185 3.46 22.17 -24.29
CA GLY A 185 4.65 22.63 -23.57
C GLY A 185 4.46 22.79 -22.07
N ALA A 186 3.55 23.67 -21.64
CA ALA A 186 3.39 24.04 -20.24
C ALA A 186 2.45 23.12 -19.45
N ASN A 187 1.37 22.62 -20.07
CA ASN A 187 0.38 21.75 -19.42
C ASN A 187 0.15 20.38 -20.12
N PRO A 188 1.21 19.65 -20.54
CA PRO A 188 1.04 18.37 -21.24
C PRO A 188 0.34 17.31 -20.38
N GLN A 189 0.38 17.44 -19.06
CA GLN A 189 -0.30 16.54 -18.13
C GLN A 189 -1.82 16.58 -18.31
N LEU A 190 -2.39 17.74 -18.66
CA LEU A 190 -3.83 17.89 -18.91
C LEU A 190 -4.27 17.08 -20.14
N GLN A 191 -3.43 16.99 -21.16
CA GLN A 191 -3.67 16.14 -22.34
C GLN A 191 -3.58 14.64 -22.02
N SER A 192 -2.82 14.27 -20.97
CA SER A 192 -2.73 12.88 -20.48
C SER A 192 -3.81 12.51 -19.45
N TRP A 193 -4.67 13.47 -19.08
CA TRP A 193 -5.74 13.26 -18.14
C TRP A 193 -6.80 12.33 -18.72
N ALA A 194 -7.26 11.36 -17.94
CA ALA A 194 -8.20 10.34 -18.41
C ALA A 194 -9.56 10.89 -18.91
N TYR A 195 -9.95 12.09 -18.49
CA TYR A 195 -11.14 12.77 -19.02
C TYR A 195 -10.87 13.63 -20.26
N PHE A 196 -9.61 13.83 -20.67
CA PHE A 196 -9.26 14.81 -21.72
C PHE A 196 -9.99 14.56 -23.05
N ASN A 197 -9.94 13.32 -23.56
CA ASN A 197 -10.63 12.98 -24.81
C ASN A 197 -12.15 13.19 -24.71
N TYR A 198 -12.74 12.78 -23.58
CA TYR A 198 -14.15 13.00 -23.30
C TYR A 198 -14.49 14.48 -23.15
N PHE A 199 -13.62 15.26 -22.54
CA PHE A 199 -13.78 16.70 -22.34
C PHE A 199 -13.85 17.44 -23.67
N ILE A 200 -12.92 17.19 -24.60
CA ILE A 200 -12.94 17.80 -25.93
C ILE A 200 -14.21 17.40 -26.69
N TYR A 201 -14.55 16.11 -26.72
CA TYR A 201 -15.80 15.61 -27.30
C TYR A 201 -17.02 16.32 -26.70
N HIS A 202 -17.10 16.39 -25.37
CA HIS A 202 -18.21 16.96 -24.65
C HIS A 202 -18.36 18.46 -24.91
N LEU A 203 -17.26 19.21 -25.03
CA LEU A 203 -17.30 20.62 -25.41
C LEU A 203 -17.85 20.81 -26.82
N VAL A 204 -17.42 19.99 -27.78
CA VAL A 204 -17.89 20.06 -29.17
C VAL A 204 -19.39 19.76 -29.25
N MET A 205 -19.86 18.68 -28.64
CA MET A 205 -21.29 18.33 -28.65
C MET A 205 -22.14 19.45 -28.05
N GLN A 206 -21.72 20.01 -26.91
CA GLN A 206 -22.43 21.11 -26.26
C GLN A 206 -22.38 22.41 -27.06
N ALA A 207 -21.28 22.72 -27.73
CA ALA A 207 -21.16 23.89 -28.60
C ALA A 207 -22.05 23.77 -29.84
N GLY A 208 -22.20 22.56 -30.39
CA GLY A 208 -23.11 22.26 -31.51
C GLY A 208 -24.57 22.07 -31.10
N GLY A 209 -24.93 22.28 -29.83
CA GLY A 209 -26.31 22.17 -29.34
C GLY A 209 -26.81 20.74 -29.14
N ALA A 210 -25.95 19.73 -29.22
CA ALA A 210 -26.30 18.33 -29.01
C ALA A 210 -25.98 17.85 -27.58
N ALA A 211 -26.69 16.80 -27.15
CA ALA A 211 -26.43 16.15 -25.87
C ALA A 211 -25.25 15.16 -26.00
N PRO A 212 -24.16 15.31 -25.22
CA PRO A 212 -23.07 14.35 -25.23
C PRO A 212 -23.48 13.04 -24.56
N LEU A 213 -22.87 11.94 -25.00
CA LEU A 213 -22.96 10.65 -24.30
C LEU A 213 -22.39 10.78 -22.88
N ALA A 214 -22.86 9.95 -21.95
CA ALA A 214 -22.27 9.87 -20.62
C ALA A 214 -20.84 9.31 -20.69
N PHE A 215 -19.98 9.68 -19.74
CA PHE A 215 -18.58 9.21 -19.71
C PHE A 215 -18.45 7.68 -19.80
N ALA A 216 -19.36 6.94 -19.15
CA ALA A 216 -19.37 5.48 -19.14
C ALA A 216 -19.70 4.85 -20.50
N ASP A 217 -20.40 5.59 -21.37
CA ASP A 217 -20.94 5.12 -22.63
C ASP A 217 -20.18 5.71 -23.84
N TYR A 218 -19.34 6.74 -23.63
CA TYR A 218 -18.42 7.27 -24.66
C TYR A 218 -17.32 6.24 -24.97
N PRO A 219 -17.21 5.73 -26.23
CA PRO A 219 -16.25 4.68 -26.58
C PRO A 219 -14.78 5.07 -26.34
N GLY A 220 -14.46 6.37 -26.44
CA GLY A 220 -13.12 6.90 -26.17
C GLY A 220 -12.76 7.05 -24.69
N SER A 221 -13.65 6.69 -23.76
CA SER A 221 -13.37 6.70 -22.33
C SER A 221 -12.56 5.47 -21.91
N PRO A 222 -11.54 5.62 -21.04
CA PRO A 222 -10.71 4.51 -20.56
C PRO A 222 -11.42 3.74 -19.43
N VAL A 223 -12.58 3.17 -19.74
CA VAL A 223 -13.38 2.31 -18.84
C VAL A 223 -13.74 1.00 -19.56
N PRO A 224 -14.11 -0.07 -18.83
CA PRO A 224 -14.57 -1.29 -19.49
C PRO A 224 -15.87 -1.04 -20.25
N HIS A 225 -15.89 -1.29 -21.57
CA HIS A 225 -17.10 -1.22 -22.40
C HIS A 225 -17.72 -2.60 -22.60
N THR A 226 -18.80 -2.69 -23.37
CA THR A 226 -19.62 -3.91 -23.50
C THR A 226 -18.80 -5.13 -23.90
N ARG A 227 -17.87 -4.97 -24.86
CA ARG A 227 -17.01 -6.06 -25.33
C ARG A 227 -16.06 -6.53 -24.25
N GLU A 228 -15.37 -5.59 -23.59
CA GLU A 228 -14.42 -5.88 -22.52
C GLU A 228 -15.11 -6.51 -21.32
N ARG A 229 -16.30 -6.01 -20.95
CA ARG A 229 -17.14 -6.57 -19.88
C ARG A 229 -17.55 -8.01 -20.21
N ALA A 230 -17.97 -8.30 -21.44
CA ALA A 230 -18.35 -9.65 -21.85
C ALA A 230 -17.16 -10.61 -21.78
N ILE A 231 -15.99 -10.20 -22.27
CA ILE A 231 -14.75 -10.99 -22.18
C ILE A 231 -14.38 -11.21 -20.71
N LEU A 232 -14.40 -10.15 -19.91
CA LEU A 232 -14.09 -10.20 -18.49
C LEU A 232 -15.05 -11.15 -17.75
N PHE A 233 -16.36 -11.08 -17.97
CA PHE A 233 -17.32 -12.00 -17.35
C PHE A 233 -17.12 -13.45 -17.78
N ALA A 234 -16.82 -13.69 -19.06
CA ALA A 234 -16.51 -15.03 -19.54
C ALA A 234 -15.26 -15.60 -18.85
N LEU A 235 -14.20 -14.80 -18.72
CA LEU A 235 -12.99 -15.18 -18.01
C LEU A 235 -13.25 -15.45 -16.52
N LEU A 236 -13.99 -14.57 -15.84
CA LEU A 236 -14.32 -14.73 -14.41
C LEU A 236 -15.19 -15.96 -14.15
N ALA A 237 -16.19 -16.22 -14.99
CA ALA A 237 -16.99 -17.44 -14.91
C ALA A 237 -16.12 -18.68 -15.14
N GLY A 238 -15.21 -18.62 -16.13
CA GLY A 238 -14.21 -19.65 -16.38
C GLY A 238 -13.34 -19.92 -15.17
N THR A 239 -12.78 -18.89 -14.53
CA THR A 239 -11.95 -19.00 -13.32
C THR A 239 -12.70 -19.66 -12.17
N LEU A 240 -13.95 -19.26 -11.91
CA LEU A 240 -14.77 -19.87 -10.86
C LEU A 240 -15.01 -21.36 -11.10
N VAL A 241 -15.36 -21.73 -12.34
CA VAL A 241 -15.58 -23.12 -12.72
C VAL A 241 -14.28 -23.92 -12.58
N ILE A 242 -13.16 -23.40 -13.10
CA ILE A 242 -11.85 -24.04 -12.99
C ILE A 242 -11.45 -24.23 -11.52
N ALA A 243 -11.58 -23.21 -10.68
CA ALA A 243 -11.23 -23.30 -9.26
C ALA A 243 -12.01 -24.42 -8.54
N VAL A 244 -13.32 -24.51 -8.77
CA VAL A 244 -14.17 -25.56 -8.19
C VAL A 244 -13.84 -26.94 -8.75
N LEU A 245 -13.62 -27.05 -10.06
CA LEU A 245 -13.26 -28.33 -10.71
C LEU A 245 -11.91 -28.84 -10.21
N VAL A 246 -10.88 -27.99 -10.17
CA VAL A 246 -9.55 -28.35 -9.67
C VAL A 246 -9.64 -28.76 -8.20
N PHE A 247 -10.39 -28.02 -7.37
CA PHE A 247 -10.63 -28.43 -5.98
C PHE A 247 -11.27 -29.81 -5.88
N TRP A 248 -12.33 -30.06 -6.66
CA TRP A 248 -13.04 -31.33 -6.63
C TRP A 248 -12.16 -32.51 -7.07
N ILE A 249 -11.38 -32.34 -8.15
CA ILE A 249 -10.44 -33.35 -8.66
C ILE A 249 -9.37 -33.65 -7.61
N VAL A 250 -8.73 -32.62 -7.05
CA VAL A 250 -7.66 -32.80 -6.06
C VAL A 250 -8.21 -33.38 -4.77
N ARG A 251 -9.38 -32.94 -4.31
CA ARG A 251 -10.05 -33.51 -3.13
C ARG A 251 -10.35 -34.99 -3.31
N ARG A 252 -10.86 -35.40 -4.48
CA ARG A 252 -11.10 -36.81 -4.80
C ARG A 252 -9.80 -37.61 -4.78
N TYR A 253 -8.73 -37.07 -5.36
CA TYR A 253 -7.42 -37.71 -5.34
C TYR A 253 -6.85 -37.86 -3.92
N SER A 254 -6.91 -36.81 -3.10
CA SER A 254 -6.44 -36.79 -1.72
C SER A 254 -7.18 -37.77 -0.82
N LEU A 255 -8.50 -37.91 -0.98
CA LEU A 255 -9.28 -38.90 -0.24
C LEU A 255 -8.96 -40.34 -0.66
N ALA A 256 -8.54 -40.55 -1.91
CA ALA A 256 -8.14 -41.86 -2.42
C ALA A 256 -6.70 -42.26 -2.03
N HIS A 257 -5.82 -41.28 -1.74
CA HIS A 257 -4.40 -41.50 -1.44
C HIS A 257 -3.98 -40.89 -0.09
N PRO A 258 -4.56 -41.33 1.04
CA PRO A 258 -4.19 -40.82 2.38
C PRO A 258 -2.71 -41.05 2.73
N GLU A 259 -2.08 -42.08 2.15
CA GLU A 259 -0.66 -42.39 2.31
C GLU A 259 0.27 -41.29 1.79
N ALA A 260 -0.21 -40.39 0.93
CA ALA A 260 0.58 -39.26 0.45
C ALA A 260 1.07 -38.37 1.61
N LEU A 261 0.31 -38.28 2.71
CA LEU A 261 0.70 -37.52 3.90
C LEU A 261 1.93 -38.10 4.62
N ASP A 262 2.35 -39.32 4.29
CA ASP A 262 3.52 -39.97 4.90
C ASP A 262 4.83 -39.53 4.25
N ALA A 263 4.76 -39.03 3.02
CA ALA A 263 5.91 -38.58 2.24
C ALA A 263 6.25 -37.09 2.51
N LEU A 264 6.44 -36.74 3.79
CA LEU A 264 6.72 -35.37 4.24
C LEU A 264 8.07 -34.86 3.73
N VAL A 265 9.07 -35.73 3.70
CA VAL A 265 10.41 -35.46 3.17
C VAL A 265 10.49 -36.08 1.77
N ALA A 266 10.81 -35.26 0.78
CA ALA A 266 10.99 -35.70 -0.61
C ALA A 266 12.45 -36.12 -0.88
N ASP A 267 13.40 -35.42 -0.26
CA ASP A 267 14.83 -35.68 -0.40
C ASP A 267 15.47 -35.70 0.99
N ARG A 268 15.90 -36.90 1.41
CA ARG A 268 16.46 -37.13 2.73
C ARG A 268 17.83 -36.48 2.90
N GLU A 269 18.71 -36.57 1.91
CA GLU A 269 20.06 -36.01 2.02
C GLU A 269 20.01 -34.49 2.12
N VAL A 270 19.17 -33.87 1.29
CA VAL A 270 18.95 -32.42 1.31
C VAL A 270 18.30 -31.98 2.62
N TYR A 271 17.32 -32.75 3.14
CA TYR A 271 16.69 -32.46 4.43
C TYR A 271 17.67 -32.57 5.59
N GLU A 272 18.47 -33.63 5.63
CA GLU A 272 19.49 -33.84 6.65
C GLU A 272 20.52 -32.69 6.68
N ALA A 273 21.00 -32.28 5.49
CA ALA A 273 22.02 -31.24 5.34
C ALA A 273 21.49 -29.83 5.65
N ASN A 274 20.27 -29.51 5.20
CA ASN A 274 19.75 -28.14 5.25
C ASN A 274 18.79 -27.89 6.42
N GLN A 275 18.22 -28.91 7.06
CA GLN A 275 17.30 -28.78 8.19
C GLN A 275 17.79 -29.53 9.42
N GLU A 276 17.84 -30.86 9.38
CA GLU A 276 17.98 -31.69 10.60
C GLU A 276 19.28 -31.42 11.36
N LYS A 277 20.42 -31.33 10.66
CA LYS A 277 21.74 -31.12 11.28
C LYS A 277 22.05 -29.64 11.54
N THR A 278 21.07 -28.75 11.39
CA THR A 278 21.25 -27.31 11.55
C THR A 278 20.65 -26.78 12.85
N GLY A 279 21.11 -25.61 13.30
CA GLY A 279 20.55 -24.94 14.49
C GLY A 279 19.07 -24.54 14.37
N TRP A 280 18.46 -24.70 13.18
CA TRP A 280 17.04 -24.48 12.96
C TRP A 280 16.17 -25.62 13.51
N GLU A 281 16.70 -26.83 13.64
CA GLU A 281 15.95 -27.96 14.18
C GLU A 281 16.02 -28.02 15.71
N GLN A 282 16.98 -27.31 16.34
CA GLN A 282 17.07 -27.19 17.79
C GLN A 282 16.11 -26.13 18.34
N ILE A 283 15.15 -26.52 19.19
CA ILE A 283 14.19 -25.59 19.81
C ILE A 283 14.92 -24.58 20.71
N GLY A 284 14.64 -23.30 20.50
CA GLY A 284 15.17 -22.19 21.30
C GLY A 284 14.94 -20.83 20.64
N PHE A 285 15.33 -19.74 21.32
CA PHE A 285 15.06 -18.36 20.85
C PHE A 285 16.02 -17.92 19.74
N GLN A 286 17.13 -18.64 19.53
CA GLN A 286 18.04 -18.42 18.41
C GLN A 286 17.34 -18.50 17.06
N ARG A 287 16.28 -19.31 16.91
CA ARG A 287 15.50 -19.41 15.66
C ARG A 287 14.81 -18.08 15.30
N PRO A 288 13.84 -17.56 16.11
CA PRO A 288 13.17 -16.30 15.77
C PRO A 288 14.14 -15.13 15.71
N LEU A 289 15.19 -15.13 16.56
CA LEU A 289 16.24 -14.12 16.55
C LEU A 289 17.05 -14.13 15.26
N GLY A 290 17.47 -15.30 14.77
CA GLY A 290 18.27 -15.43 13.54
C GLY A 290 17.56 -14.88 12.31
N GLY A 291 16.27 -15.23 12.16
CA GLY A 291 15.42 -14.67 11.09
C GLY A 291 15.22 -13.16 11.25
N PHE A 292 14.96 -12.69 12.47
CA PHE A 292 14.82 -11.26 12.75
C PHE A 292 16.10 -10.48 12.42
N MET A 293 17.28 -10.99 12.78
CA MET A 293 18.57 -10.36 12.50
C MET A 293 18.85 -10.28 11.00
N LEU A 294 18.48 -11.30 10.21
CA LEU A 294 18.56 -11.23 8.75
C LEU A 294 17.72 -10.05 8.21
N ALA A 295 16.43 -9.97 8.61
CA ALA A 295 15.53 -8.92 8.14
C ALA A 295 15.98 -7.52 8.62
N LEU A 296 16.41 -7.39 9.87
CA LEU A 296 16.88 -6.13 10.44
C LEU A 296 18.10 -5.62 9.66
N MET A 297 19.16 -6.43 9.56
CA MET A 297 20.40 -5.99 8.90
C MET A 297 20.20 -5.71 7.42
N LEU A 298 19.41 -6.54 6.73
CA LEU A 298 19.07 -6.28 5.32
C LEU A 298 18.22 -5.01 5.18
N GLY A 299 17.28 -4.78 6.10
CA GLY A 299 16.49 -3.55 6.15
C GLY A 299 17.36 -2.30 6.29
N LEU A 300 18.37 -2.33 7.18
CA LEU A 300 19.32 -1.21 7.33
C LEU A 300 20.08 -0.91 6.03
N VAL A 301 20.44 -1.93 5.26
CA VAL A 301 21.17 -1.78 3.99
C VAL A 301 20.25 -1.31 2.85
N LEU A 302 19.07 -1.91 2.72
CA LEU A 302 18.16 -1.64 1.61
C LEU A 302 17.34 -0.35 1.76
N PHE A 303 17.30 0.23 2.97
CA PHE A 303 16.47 1.41 3.24
C PHE A 303 16.76 2.58 2.29
N ILE A 304 18.03 2.92 2.06
CA ILE A 304 18.42 4.07 1.20
C ILE A 304 18.17 3.78 -0.27
N PRO A 305 18.64 2.65 -0.85
CA PRO A 305 18.27 2.29 -2.21
C PRO A 305 16.76 2.31 -2.45
N LEU A 306 15.97 1.86 -1.47
CA LEU A 306 14.51 1.86 -1.55
C LEU A 306 13.93 3.29 -1.56
N ILE A 307 14.40 4.19 -0.71
CA ILE A 307 13.97 5.60 -0.72
C ILE A 307 14.29 6.25 -2.06
N ILE A 308 15.51 6.06 -2.57
CA ILE A 308 15.93 6.59 -3.87
C ILE A 308 15.02 6.03 -4.96
N TYR A 309 14.76 4.73 -4.92
CA TYR A 309 13.90 4.10 -5.91
C TYR A 309 12.46 4.66 -5.88
N GLN A 310 11.83 4.72 -4.71
CA GLN A 310 10.44 5.13 -4.55
C GLN A 310 10.20 6.62 -4.81
N ASN A 311 11.16 7.49 -4.45
CA ASN A 311 10.97 8.95 -4.52
C ASN A 311 11.61 9.58 -5.76
N LEU A 312 12.59 8.92 -6.39
CA LEU A 312 13.28 9.43 -7.57
C LEU A 312 13.10 8.51 -8.77
N ILE A 313 13.50 7.24 -8.68
CA ILE A 313 13.54 6.36 -9.86
C ILE A 313 12.15 6.10 -10.44
N LEU A 314 11.22 5.69 -9.59
CA LEU A 314 9.85 5.37 -10.00
C LEU A 314 9.10 6.60 -10.52
N PRO A 315 9.02 7.75 -9.79
CA PRO A 315 8.19 8.87 -10.20
C PRO A 315 8.82 9.76 -11.28
N VAL A 316 10.15 9.77 -11.44
CA VAL A 316 10.82 10.65 -12.42
C VAL A 316 11.17 9.92 -13.71
N TYR A 317 11.66 8.68 -13.62
CA TYR A 317 12.22 7.98 -14.79
C TYR A 317 11.33 6.86 -15.32
N ILE A 318 10.62 6.14 -14.46
CA ILE A 318 9.78 4.99 -14.88
C ILE A 318 8.36 5.44 -15.23
N LEU A 319 7.72 6.20 -14.33
CA LEU A 319 6.34 6.67 -14.47
C LEU A 319 6.24 8.15 -14.05
N PRO A 320 6.56 9.08 -14.97
CA PRO A 320 6.43 10.53 -14.74
C PRO A 320 4.97 10.99 -14.78
N SER A 321 4.13 10.40 -13.92
CA SER A 321 2.72 10.73 -13.77
C SER A 321 2.31 10.61 -12.29
N ALA A 322 2.22 11.76 -11.62
CA ALA A 322 1.70 11.85 -10.27
C ALA A 322 0.26 11.33 -10.16
N GLN A 323 -0.53 11.51 -11.23
CA GLN A 323 -1.91 11.00 -11.29
C GLN A 323 -1.96 9.47 -11.23
N ALA A 324 -1.17 8.78 -12.05
CA ALA A 324 -1.15 7.32 -12.08
C ALA A 324 -0.68 6.73 -10.74
N LEU A 325 0.36 7.32 -10.14
CA LEU A 325 0.85 6.91 -8.82
C LEU A 325 -0.19 7.17 -7.72
N GLY A 326 -0.89 8.31 -7.76
CA GLY A 326 -1.95 8.65 -6.82
C GLY A 326 -3.15 7.70 -6.91
N ILE A 327 -3.60 7.37 -8.12
CA ILE A 327 -4.67 6.39 -8.35
C ILE A 327 -4.25 5.01 -7.83
N TRP A 328 -3.06 4.54 -8.20
CA TRP A 328 -2.54 3.24 -7.77
C TRP A 328 -2.41 3.15 -6.24
N GLY A 329 -1.83 4.17 -5.60
CA GLY A 329 -1.65 4.22 -4.15
C GLY A 329 -2.98 4.12 -3.40
N ARG A 330 -4.02 4.82 -3.87
CA ARG A 330 -5.38 4.73 -3.29
C ARG A 330 -6.00 3.34 -3.44
N VAL A 331 -5.83 2.71 -4.60
CA VAL A 331 -6.31 1.33 -4.83
C VAL A 331 -5.61 0.37 -3.88
N VAL A 332 -4.28 0.37 -3.83
CA VAL A 332 -3.52 -0.53 -2.94
C VAL A 332 -3.95 -0.36 -1.47
N GLN A 333 -4.10 0.89 -0.99
CA GLN A 333 -4.52 1.18 0.38
C GLN A 333 -5.93 0.65 0.70
N PHE A 334 -6.91 0.85 -0.20
CA PHE A 334 -8.26 0.34 -0.01
C PHE A 334 -8.29 -1.19 0.05
N PHE A 335 -7.52 -1.82 -0.84
CA PHE A 335 -7.49 -3.27 -0.96
C PHE A 335 -6.73 -3.98 0.16
N GLU A 336 -5.76 -3.34 0.80
CA GLU A 336 -5.08 -3.90 1.97
C GLU A 336 -6.08 -4.30 3.06
N PHE A 337 -7.06 -3.44 3.34
CA PHE A 337 -8.15 -3.73 4.28
C PHE A 337 -9.05 -4.87 3.78
N MET A 338 -9.41 -4.82 2.50
CA MET A 338 -10.32 -5.79 1.90
C MET A 338 -9.71 -7.21 1.87
N TRP A 339 -8.41 -7.32 1.58
CA TRP A 339 -7.67 -8.58 1.61
C TRP A 339 -7.58 -9.17 3.01
N LEU A 340 -7.34 -8.34 4.03
CA LEU A 340 -7.37 -8.79 5.43
C LEU A 340 -8.74 -9.33 5.84
N PHE A 341 -9.83 -8.71 5.35
CA PHE A 341 -11.19 -9.18 5.58
C PHE A 341 -11.43 -10.55 4.94
N PHE A 342 -11.09 -10.72 3.66
CA PHE A 342 -11.35 -11.98 2.95
C PHE A 342 -10.38 -13.13 3.29
N ASP A 343 -9.18 -12.83 3.79
CA ASP A 343 -8.28 -13.88 4.33
C ASP A 343 -8.94 -14.63 5.49
N MET A 344 -9.89 -14.01 6.20
CA MET A 344 -10.60 -14.57 7.36
C MET A 344 -9.62 -15.09 8.44
N GLY A 345 -8.41 -14.51 8.50
CA GLY A 345 -7.31 -14.92 9.39
C GLY A 345 -6.80 -16.35 9.17
N THR A 346 -7.06 -16.96 8.01
CA THR A 346 -6.63 -18.33 7.71
C THR A 346 -5.11 -18.46 7.61
N SER A 347 -4.42 -17.40 7.18
CA SER A 347 -2.95 -17.32 7.17
C SER A 347 -2.33 -17.43 8.57
N ALA A 348 -2.89 -16.71 9.55
CA ALA A 348 -2.45 -16.77 10.94
C ALA A 348 -2.78 -18.12 11.59
N ALA A 349 -3.97 -18.66 11.31
CA ALA A 349 -4.38 -19.99 11.77
C ALA A 349 -3.46 -21.10 11.22
N PHE A 350 -3.07 -21.01 9.95
CA PHE A 350 -2.10 -21.90 9.33
C PHE A 350 -0.79 -21.92 10.13
N ILE A 351 -0.15 -20.77 10.32
CA ILE A 351 1.13 -20.70 11.05
C ILE A 351 1.00 -21.24 12.48
N LYS A 352 -0.05 -20.82 13.18
CA LYS A 352 -0.28 -21.19 14.59
C LYS A 352 -0.46 -22.69 14.76
N TYR A 353 -1.44 -23.29 14.07
CA TYR A 353 -1.81 -24.68 14.29
C TYR A 353 -0.81 -25.66 13.68
N PHE A 354 -0.13 -25.25 12.60
CA PHE A 354 0.97 -26.03 12.06
C PHE A 354 2.12 -26.13 13.06
N ALA A 355 2.56 -25.01 13.63
CA ALA A 355 3.65 -24.99 14.60
C ALA A 355 3.30 -25.76 15.89
N GLU A 356 2.03 -25.82 16.26
CA GLU A 356 1.53 -26.68 17.35
C GLU A 356 1.62 -28.17 16.99
N CYS A 357 1.04 -28.56 15.83
CA CYS A 357 0.87 -29.97 15.48
C CYS A 357 2.17 -30.64 15.01
N ARG A 358 3.15 -29.90 14.49
CA ARG A 358 4.39 -30.47 13.91
C ARG A 358 5.24 -31.29 14.88
N VAL A 359 5.03 -31.17 16.20
CA VAL A 359 5.79 -31.92 17.21
C VAL A 359 5.32 -33.38 17.25
N HIS A 360 4.01 -33.58 17.33
CA HIS A 360 3.39 -34.90 17.56
C HIS A 360 2.71 -35.49 16.33
N ASP A 361 2.11 -34.64 15.48
CA ASP A 361 1.39 -35.06 14.28
C ASP A 361 1.68 -34.10 13.09
N PRO A 362 2.82 -34.28 12.41
CA PRO A 362 3.17 -33.51 11.23
C PRO A 362 2.17 -33.66 10.07
N ARG A 363 1.43 -34.77 9.99
CA ARG A 363 0.41 -35.00 8.95
C ARG A 363 -0.74 -34.01 9.13
N ARG A 364 -1.22 -33.87 10.37
CA ARG A 364 -2.27 -32.89 10.71
C ARG A 364 -1.77 -31.46 10.57
N ALA A 365 -0.51 -31.18 10.85
CA ALA A 365 0.08 -29.85 10.63
C ALA A 365 -0.12 -29.37 9.18
N ILE A 366 0.22 -30.23 8.20
CA ILE A 366 0.10 -29.92 6.76
C ILE A 366 -1.34 -29.61 6.34
N GLN A 367 -2.34 -30.26 6.96
CA GLN A 367 -3.75 -30.02 6.64
C GLN A 367 -4.19 -28.57 6.88
N TYR A 368 -3.63 -27.88 7.88
CA TYR A 368 -3.90 -26.46 8.10
C TYR A 368 -3.38 -25.58 6.96
N GLY A 369 -2.23 -25.93 6.37
CA GLY A 369 -1.70 -25.27 5.16
C GLY A 369 -2.57 -25.53 3.94
N GLN A 370 -3.09 -26.75 3.80
CA GLN A 370 -4.03 -27.09 2.72
C GLN A 370 -5.35 -26.30 2.84
N VAL A 371 -5.88 -26.11 4.05
CA VAL A 371 -7.06 -25.26 4.28
C VAL A 371 -6.80 -23.84 3.80
N PHE A 372 -5.64 -23.25 4.13
CA PHE A 372 -5.26 -21.92 3.64
C PHE A 372 -5.21 -21.88 2.10
N VAL A 373 -4.49 -22.81 1.45
CA VAL A 373 -4.38 -22.84 -0.02
C VAL A 373 -5.75 -22.89 -0.68
N TRP A 374 -6.60 -23.82 -0.28
CA TRP A 374 -7.90 -24.00 -0.92
C TRP A 374 -8.91 -22.91 -0.57
N TRP A 375 -8.80 -22.33 0.64
CA TRP A 375 -9.54 -21.12 0.96
C TRP A 375 -9.15 -19.98 0.02
N GLN A 376 -7.86 -19.71 -0.15
CA GLN A 376 -7.37 -18.64 -1.01
C GLN A 376 -7.75 -18.84 -2.49
N VAL A 377 -7.69 -20.07 -3.02
CA VAL A 377 -8.15 -20.36 -4.39
C VAL A 377 -9.63 -20.04 -4.56
N LEU A 378 -10.47 -20.55 -3.66
CA LEU A 378 -11.92 -20.45 -3.81
C LEU A 378 -12.42 -19.05 -3.48
N SER A 379 -11.99 -18.48 -2.34
CA SER A 379 -12.38 -17.14 -1.92
C SER A 379 -11.78 -16.09 -2.85
N GLY A 380 -10.51 -16.24 -3.27
CA GLY A 380 -9.85 -15.35 -4.23
C GLY A 380 -10.59 -15.30 -5.56
N SER A 381 -10.98 -16.45 -6.11
CA SER A 381 -11.77 -16.50 -7.34
C SER A 381 -13.12 -15.79 -7.21
N VAL A 382 -13.81 -15.93 -6.07
CA VAL A 382 -15.08 -15.23 -5.78
C VAL A 382 -14.85 -13.73 -5.62
N GLN A 383 -13.80 -13.32 -4.92
CA GLN A 383 -13.43 -11.92 -4.75
C GLN A 383 -13.16 -11.28 -6.11
N VAL A 384 -12.36 -11.92 -6.96
CA VAL A 384 -12.06 -11.41 -8.30
C VAL A 384 -13.31 -11.26 -9.14
N ALA A 385 -14.17 -12.28 -9.15
CA ALA A 385 -15.43 -12.21 -9.87
C ALA A 385 -16.33 -11.07 -9.40
N MET A 386 -16.54 -10.94 -8.10
CA MET A 386 -17.43 -9.95 -7.50
C MET A 386 -16.91 -8.52 -7.69
N VAL A 387 -15.64 -8.28 -7.37
CA VAL A 387 -15.05 -6.94 -7.39
C VAL A 387 -14.84 -6.45 -8.81
N SER A 388 -14.41 -7.33 -9.73
CA SER A 388 -14.27 -6.98 -11.14
C SER A 388 -15.63 -6.72 -11.79
N ALA A 389 -16.69 -7.44 -11.39
CA ALA A 389 -18.04 -7.17 -11.86
C ALA A 389 -18.57 -5.82 -11.35
N LEU A 390 -18.36 -5.50 -10.07
CA LEU A 390 -18.70 -4.20 -9.52
C LEU A 390 -17.94 -3.07 -10.22
N ALA A 391 -16.63 -3.25 -10.42
CA ALA A 391 -15.76 -2.29 -11.08
C ALA A 391 -16.03 -2.12 -12.58
N GLY A 392 -16.51 -3.17 -13.26
CA GLY A 392 -16.86 -3.11 -14.68
C GLY A 392 -18.25 -2.53 -14.96
N VAL A 393 -19.20 -2.60 -14.01
CA VAL A 393 -20.60 -2.21 -14.24
C VAL A 393 -21.00 -0.94 -13.49
N VAL A 394 -20.67 -0.86 -12.20
CA VAL A 394 -21.15 0.22 -11.33
C VAL A 394 -20.19 1.40 -11.36
N LEU A 395 -18.88 1.16 -11.18
CA LEU A 395 -17.88 2.23 -11.08
C LEU A 395 -17.85 3.18 -12.28
N PRO A 396 -17.95 2.74 -13.55
CA PRO A 396 -17.91 3.63 -14.71
C PRO A 396 -19.01 4.69 -14.68
N ARG A 397 -20.11 4.44 -13.99
CA ARG A 397 -21.27 5.33 -13.85
C ARG A 397 -21.23 6.18 -12.57
N THR A 398 -20.09 6.24 -11.90
CA THR A 398 -19.89 7.01 -10.67
C THR A 398 -18.70 7.96 -10.80
N VAL A 399 -18.50 8.82 -9.80
CA VAL A 399 -17.31 9.68 -9.67
C VAL A 399 -15.98 8.90 -9.60
N TYR A 400 -16.04 7.57 -9.41
CA TYR A 400 -14.87 6.71 -9.32
C TYR A 400 -14.57 5.96 -10.63
N ALA A 401 -15.13 6.38 -11.76
CA ALA A 401 -14.94 5.74 -13.06
C ALA A 401 -13.47 5.52 -13.43
N LEU A 402 -12.60 6.48 -13.10
CA LEU A 402 -11.15 6.41 -13.34
C LEU A 402 -10.44 5.25 -12.62
N TYR A 403 -11.05 4.71 -11.57
CA TYR A 403 -10.51 3.58 -10.81
C TYR A 403 -10.90 2.21 -11.38
N ALA A 404 -11.81 2.14 -12.37
CA ALA A 404 -12.37 0.87 -12.83
C ALA A 404 -11.29 -0.15 -13.26
N TRP A 405 -10.39 0.25 -14.17
CA TRP A 405 -9.33 -0.64 -14.66
C TRP A 405 -8.26 -0.96 -13.61
N SER A 406 -7.86 0.00 -12.78
CA SER A 406 -6.88 -0.25 -11.73
C SER A 406 -7.41 -1.20 -10.66
N ILE A 407 -8.68 -1.06 -10.30
CA ILE A 407 -9.38 -1.97 -9.39
C ILE A 407 -9.46 -3.37 -9.99
N ILE A 408 -9.89 -3.50 -11.25
CA ILE A 408 -9.95 -4.80 -11.95
C ILE A 408 -8.58 -5.47 -11.94
N LEU A 409 -7.53 -4.79 -12.40
CA LEU A 409 -6.19 -5.35 -12.49
C LEU A 409 -5.61 -5.73 -11.14
N HIS A 410 -5.73 -4.85 -10.14
CA HIS A 410 -5.22 -5.13 -8.80
C HIS A 410 -5.93 -6.34 -8.16
N THR A 411 -7.22 -6.50 -8.45
CA THR A 411 -8.00 -7.63 -7.93
C THR A 411 -7.54 -8.97 -8.54
N LEU A 412 -7.06 -8.99 -9.78
CA LEU A 412 -6.56 -10.22 -10.44
C LEU A 412 -5.42 -10.89 -9.66
N ILE A 413 -4.69 -10.15 -8.82
CA ILE A 413 -3.64 -10.67 -7.92
C ILE A 413 -4.16 -11.77 -6.98
N GLN A 414 -5.47 -11.83 -6.73
CA GLN A 414 -6.06 -12.89 -5.91
C GLN A 414 -6.25 -14.23 -6.64
N ILE A 415 -5.81 -14.35 -7.91
CA ILE A 415 -5.82 -15.62 -8.63
C ILE A 415 -4.37 -16.13 -8.78
N PRO A 416 -3.99 -17.26 -8.15
CA PRO A 416 -4.80 -18.16 -7.33
C PRO A 416 -4.84 -17.79 -5.83
N GLY A 417 -4.30 -16.62 -5.43
CA GLY A 417 -4.43 -16.04 -4.08
C GLY A 417 -3.49 -16.62 -3.02
N PHE A 418 -2.92 -17.81 -3.26
CA PHE A 418 -1.99 -18.46 -2.33
C PHE A 418 -0.51 -18.09 -2.52
N TYR A 419 -0.17 -16.98 -3.19
CA TYR A 419 1.23 -16.63 -3.52
C TYR A 419 2.18 -16.65 -2.31
N LEU A 420 1.68 -16.30 -1.12
CA LEU A 420 2.45 -16.30 0.13
C LEU A 420 2.44 -17.65 0.89
N VAL A 421 1.88 -18.73 0.34
CA VAL A 421 1.81 -20.05 1.00
C VAL A 421 3.18 -20.54 1.44
N MET A 422 4.21 -20.37 0.61
CA MET A 422 5.56 -20.85 0.91
C MET A 422 6.18 -20.07 2.06
N ARG A 423 5.96 -18.75 2.12
CA ARG A 423 6.36 -17.91 3.26
C ARG A 423 5.71 -18.39 4.54
N HIS A 424 4.39 -18.58 4.54
CA HIS A 424 3.67 -19.07 5.72
C HIS A 424 4.11 -20.48 6.13
N ALA A 425 4.36 -21.37 5.16
CA ALA A 425 4.88 -22.72 5.44
C ALA A 425 6.28 -22.68 6.07
N LEU A 426 7.18 -21.83 5.56
CA LEU A 426 8.52 -21.64 6.12
C LEU A 426 8.46 -21.04 7.54
N MET A 427 7.56 -20.09 7.80
CA MET A 427 7.31 -19.57 9.16
C MET A 427 6.76 -20.66 10.09
N SER A 428 5.89 -21.52 9.58
CA SER A 428 5.31 -22.64 10.32
C SER A 428 6.36 -23.70 10.70
N TRP A 429 7.28 -23.97 9.78
CA TRP A 429 8.48 -24.78 10.01
C TRP A 429 9.55 -24.05 10.84
N GLN A 430 9.34 -22.78 11.18
CA GLN A 430 10.29 -21.91 11.88
C GLN A 430 11.63 -21.76 11.14
N ARG A 431 11.64 -21.94 9.82
CA ARG A 431 12.78 -21.65 8.94
C ARG A 431 12.77 -20.18 8.54
N PHE A 432 13.03 -19.32 9.52
CA PHE A 432 12.76 -17.90 9.41
C PHE A 432 13.71 -17.17 8.45
N ASP A 433 14.95 -17.63 8.25
CA ASP A 433 15.84 -17.04 7.23
C ASP A 433 15.21 -17.06 5.84
N TYR A 434 14.68 -18.21 5.43
CA TYR A 434 14.03 -18.34 4.13
C TYR A 434 12.70 -17.59 4.09
N ALA A 435 11.92 -17.62 5.18
CA ALA A 435 10.69 -16.84 5.25
C ALA A 435 10.95 -15.33 5.09
N GLN A 436 12.00 -14.80 5.72
CA GLN A 436 12.38 -13.40 5.58
C GLN A 436 12.95 -13.08 4.19
N MET A 437 13.69 -14.00 3.55
CA MET A 437 14.11 -13.80 2.16
C MET A 437 12.90 -13.67 1.21
N VAL A 438 11.87 -14.49 1.41
CA VAL A 438 10.62 -14.39 0.63
C VAL A 438 9.90 -13.07 0.92
N ASP A 439 9.78 -12.68 2.20
CA ASP A 439 9.13 -11.42 2.61
C ASP A 439 9.83 -10.19 2.02
N MET A 440 11.16 -10.17 2.00
CA MET A 440 11.97 -9.09 1.42
C MET A 440 11.92 -9.09 -0.11
N GLY A 441 11.91 -10.28 -0.72
CA GLY A 441 11.64 -10.46 -2.14
C GLY A 441 10.33 -9.78 -2.54
N TRP A 442 9.27 -10.11 -1.81
CA TRP A 442 7.92 -9.59 -2.03
C TRP A 442 7.80 -8.07 -1.83
N LYS A 443 8.28 -7.54 -0.70
CA LYS A 443 8.07 -6.13 -0.34
C LYS A 443 9.00 -5.15 -1.06
N VAL A 444 10.18 -5.60 -1.47
CA VAL A 444 11.26 -4.70 -1.91
C VAL A 444 11.81 -5.10 -3.27
N ILE A 445 12.37 -6.31 -3.38
CA ILE A 445 13.20 -6.68 -4.54
C ILE A 445 12.36 -6.86 -5.81
N PHE A 446 11.29 -7.64 -5.76
CA PHE A 446 10.50 -7.95 -6.95
C PHE A 446 9.71 -6.75 -7.48
N PRO A 447 9.08 -5.89 -6.67
CA PRO A 447 8.49 -4.66 -7.18
C PRO A 447 9.50 -3.77 -7.88
N THR A 448 10.71 -3.61 -7.31
CA THR A 448 11.80 -2.81 -7.89
C THR A 448 12.25 -3.32 -9.27
N ILE A 449 12.14 -4.63 -9.51
CA ILE A 449 12.50 -5.28 -10.78
C ILE A 449 11.32 -5.30 -11.76
N ALA A 450 10.13 -5.68 -11.29
CA ALA A 450 8.94 -5.86 -12.12
C ALA A 450 8.40 -4.53 -12.63
N GLN A 451 8.39 -3.48 -11.81
CA GLN A 451 7.86 -2.17 -12.21
C GLN A 451 8.56 -1.62 -13.47
N PRO A 452 9.90 -1.52 -13.56
CA PRO A 452 10.55 -1.10 -14.81
C PRO A 452 10.21 -2.01 -16.00
N ILE A 453 10.19 -3.34 -15.79
CA ILE A 453 9.98 -4.34 -16.86
C ILE A 453 8.59 -4.22 -17.47
N PHE A 454 7.55 -3.94 -16.68
CA PHE A 454 6.17 -3.91 -17.17
C PHE A 454 5.63 -2.50 -17.39
N VAL A 455 6.03 -1.51 -16.58
CA VAL A 455 5.54 -0.13 -16.69
C VAL A 455 6.11 0.55 -17.93
N ILE A 456 7.42 0.43 -18.20
CA ILE A 456 8.04 1.11 -19.36
C ILE A 456 7.41 0.66 -20.69
N PRO A 457 7.29 -0.65 -21.00
CA PRO A 457 6.62 -1.08 -22.23
C PRO A 457 5.15 -0.67 -22.30
N MET A 458 4.42 -0.70 -21.17
CA MET A 458 3.01 -0.30 -21.15
C MET A 458 2.82 1.20 -21.37
N VAL A 459 3.74 2.04 -20.87
CA VAL A 459 3.76 3.48 -21.18
C VAL A 459 4.03 3.68 -22.68
N ILE A 460 4.97 2.94 -23.27
CA ILE A 460 5.27 3.01 -24.71
C ILE A 460 4.05 2.58 -25.53
N TRP A 461 3.42 1.46 -25.19
CA TRP A 461 2.20 0.96 -25.83
C TRP A 461 1.05 1.98 -25.72
N ALA A 462 0.87 2.61 -24.57
CA ALA A 462 -0.23 3.56 -24.39
C ALA A 462 0.00 4.89 -25.15
N ARG A 463 1.24 5.24 -25.52
CA ARG A 463 1.49 6.37 -26.45
C ARG A 463 0.91 6.11 -27.83
N THR A 464 0.83 4.85 -28.27
CA THR A 464 0.24 4.48 -29.55
C THR A 464 -1.26 4.19 -29.47
N HIS A 465 -1.84 4.19 -28.25
CA HIS A 465 -3.26 3.95 -28.00
C HIS A 465 -3.87 5.15 -27.25
N PRO A 466 -4.20 6.24 -27.97
CA PRO A 466 -4.58 7.51 -27.34
C PRO A 466 -5.87 7.48 -26.50
N VAL A 467 -6.70 6.43 -26.59
CA VAL A 467 -7.83 6.19 -25.68
C VAL A 467 -7.38 6.05 -24.22
N PHE A 468 -6.26 5.35 -23.98
CA PHE A 468 -5.74 5.13 -22.63
C PHE A 468 -4.78 6.24 -22.21
N GLY A 469 -3.90 6.68 -23.10
CA GLY A 469 -2.88 7.67 -22.79
C GLY A 469 -1.80 7.16 -21.82
N THR A 470 -0.72 7.93 -21.68
CA THR A 470 0.50 7.51 -20.97
C THR A 470 0.28 7.22 -19.50
N ALA A 471 -0.53 8.03 -18.81
CA ALA A 471 -0.83 7.87 -17.39
C ALA A 471 -1.58 6.55 -17.11
N MET A 472 -2.60 6.23 -17.91
CA MET A 472 -3.33 4.97 -17.79
C MET A 472 -2.45 3.79 -18.20
N GLY A 473 -1.65 3.91 -19.25
CA GLY A 473 -0.66 2.89 -19.62
C GLY A 473 0.27 2.52 -18.47
N GLY A 474 0.80 3.54 -17.79
CA GLY A 474 1.62 3.34 -16.59
C GLY A 474 0.87 2.67 -15.45
N LEU A 475 -0.39 3.06 -15.22
CA LEU A 475 -1.27 2.45 -14.21
C LEU A 475 -1.53 0.96 -14.51
N LEU A 476 -1.82 0.61 -15.77
CA LEU A 476 -2.00 -0.78 -16.20
C LEU A 476 -0.68 -1.57 -16.00
N GLY A 477 0.45 -0.96 -16.34
CA GLY A 477 1.78 -1.52 -16.11
C GLY A 477 2.09 -1.79 -14.64
N LEU A 478 1.67 -0.91 -13.71
CA LEU A 478 1.80 -1.12 -12.27
C LEU A 478 0.98 -2.33 -11.80
N GLY A 479 -0.23 -2.50 -12.33
CA GLY A 479 -1.07 -3.67 -12.05
C GLY A 479 -0.41 -4.99 -12.48
N ILE A 480 0.14 -5.03 -13.69
CA ILE A 480 0.85 -6.21 -14.20
C ILE A 480 2.13 -6.46 -13.40
N ALA A 481 2.89 -5.40 -13.07
CA ALA A 481 4.09 -5.51 -12.25
C ALA A 481 3.81 -6.07 -10.85
N ALA A 482 2.68 -5.68 -10.23
CA ALA A 482 2.26 -6.20 -8.94
C ALA A 482 1.94 -7.71 -9.02
N TYR A 483 1.17 -8.14 -10.03
CA TYR A 483 0.91 -9.57 -10.27
C TYR A 483 2.19 -10.37 -10.53
N ALA A 484 3.10 -9.83 -11.35
CA ALA A 484 4.39 -10.46 -11.61
C ALA A 484 5.25 -10.57 -10.34
N SER A 485 5.23 -9.57 -9.47
CA SER A 485 5.94 -9.59 -8.19
C SER A 485 5.45 -10.70 -7.28
N GLU A 486 4.14 -10.96 -7.25
CA GLU A 486 3.52 -12.06 -6.49
C GLU A 486 3.91 -13.43 -7.07
N ALA A 487 3.92 -13.58 -8.40
CA ALA A 487 4.38 -14.79 -9.07
C ALA A 487 5.87 -15.07 -8.82
N MET A 488 6.72 -14.05 -8.88
CA MET A 488 8.15 -14.15 -8.54
C MET A 488 8.36 -14.52 -7.08
N THR A 489 7.56 -13.95 -6.17
CA THR A 489 7.54 -14.29 -4.74
C THR A 489 7.23 -15.76 -4.52
N PHE A 490 6.20 -16.26 -5.18
CA PHE A 490 5.84 -17.68 -5.12
C PHE A 490 6.95 -18.58 -5.69
N ALA A 491 7.55 -18.20 -6.82
CA ALA A 491 8.65 -18.96 -7.42
C ALA A 491 9.88 -19.04 -6.51
N LEU A 492 10.30 -17.91 -5.92
CA LEU A 492 11.39 -17.88 -4.93
C LEU A 492 11.05 -18.73 -3.70
N GLY A 493 9.84 -18.57 -3.17
CA GLY A 493 9.37 -19.34 -2.02
C GLY A 493 9.35 -20.85 -2.31
N LEU A 494 8.90 -21.26 -3.50
CA LEU A 494 8.89 -22.66 -3.92
C LEU A 494 10.31 -23.22 -4.04
N TRP A 495 11.23 -22.44 -4.62
CA TRP A 495 12.64 -22.83 -4.71
C TRP A 495 13.28 -22.99 -3.33
N LEU A 496 13.09 -22.02 -2.42
CA LEU A 496 13.61 -22.08 -1.05
C LEU A 496 12.98 -23.23 -0.26
N TYR A 497 11.68 -23.47 -0.41
CA TYR A 497 10.99 -24.57 0.26
C TYR A 497 11.53 -25.92 -0.22
N ARG A 498 11.75 -26.12 -1.53
CA ARG A 498 12.35 -27.37 -2.06
C ARG A 498 13.76 -27.59 -1.52
N ARG A 499 14.54 -26.52 -1.35
CA ARG A 499 15.90 -26.60 -0.78
C ARG A 499 15.92 -27.13 0.66
N THR A 500 14.81 -27.07 1.37
CA THR A 500 14.70 -27.66 2.71
C THR A 500 14.54 -29.18 2.71
N GLY A 501 14.26 -29.80 1.56
CA GLY A 501 13.98 -31.25 1.43
C GLY A 501 12.53 -31.65 1.70
N TYR A 502 11.66 -30.73 2.12
CA TYR A 502 10.23 -30.99 2.30
C TYR A 502 9.47 -31.16 0.98
N ASN A 503 8.45 -32.00 1.00
CA ASN A 503 7.60 -32.24 -0.15
C ASN A 503 6.60 -31.09 -0.39
N THR A 504 6.82 -30.31 -1.46
CA THR A 504 5.95 -29.18 -1.84
C THR A 504 4.54 -29.60 -2.23
N ARG A 505 4.39 -30.80 -2.82
CA ARG A 505 3.11 -31.27 -3.38
C ARG A 505 2.05 -31.36 -2.30
N LEU A 506 2.43 -31.72 -1.07
CA LEU A 506 1.50 -31.94 0.03
C LEU A 506 0.70 -30.69 0.41
N LEU A 507 1.25 -29.49 0.23
CA LEU A 507 0.54 -28.24 0.54
C LEU A 507 -0.63 -27.97 -0.42
N PHE A 508 -0.58 -28.52 -1.64
CA PHE A 508 -1.60 -28.32 -2.67
C PHE A 508 -2.63 -29.46 -2.72
N LEU A 509 -2.47 -30.50 -1.91
CA LEU A 509 -3.47 -31.55 -1.74
C LEU A 509 -4.61 -31.07 -0.82
N ALA A 510 -5.69 -31.83 -0.72
CA ALA A 510 -6.87 -31.47 0.08
C ALA A 510 -7.29 -32.63 0.98
N HIS A 511 -6.51 -32.94 2.01
CA HIS A 511 -6.79 -34.03 2.98
C HIS A 511 -7.54 -33.57 4.23
N PHE A 512 -7.63 -32.26 4.47
CA PHE A 512 -8.23 -31.69 5.68
C PHE A 512 -9.70 -32.13 5.89
N ASP A 513 -10.11 -32.21 7.15
CA ASP A 513 -11.50 -32.51 7.52
C ASP A 513 -12.26 -31.24 7.92
N TRP A 514 -13.56 -31.38 8.19
CA TRP A 514 -14.39 -30.26 8.64
C TRP A 514 -13.97 -29.76 10.03
N GLY A 515 -13.39 -30.61 10.88
CA GLY A 515 -12.84 -30.24 12.18
C GLY A 515 -11.71 -29.21 12.04
N THR A 516 -10.74 -29.50 11.16
CA THR A 516 -9.61 -28.62 10.83
C THR A 516 -10.10 -27.30 10.25
N VAL A 517 -11.07 -27.33 9.33
CA VAL A 517 -11.68 -26.10 8.78
C VAL A 517 -12.30 -25.26 9.88
N LYS A 518 -13.20 -25.84 10.70
CA LYS A 518 -13.88 -25.12 11.78
C LYS A 518 -12.89 -24.52 12.79
N GLN A 519 -11.83 -25.25 13.11
CA GLN A 519 -10.78 -24.79 14.02
C GLN A 519 -10.01 -23.60 13.42
N SER A 520 -9.61 -23.66 12.15
CA SER A 520 -8.96 -22.56 11.43
C SER A 520 -9.82 -21.30 11.41
N PHE A 521 -11.09 -21.42 11.03
CA PHE A 521 -12.01 -20.26 10.96
C PHE A 521 -12.35 -19.69 12.33
N ARG A 522 -12.56 -20.54 13.35
CA ARG A 522 -12.83 -20.05 14.71
C ARG A 522 -11.68 -19.20 15.23
N PHE A 523 -10.44 -19.57 14.90
CA PHE A 523 -9.27 -18.76 15.24
C PHE A 523 -9.20 -17.50 14.38
N GLY A 524 -9.26 -17.66 13.06
CA GLY A 524 -9.01 -16.60 12.10
C GLY A 524 -10.07 -15.49 12.08
N VAL A 525 -11.34 -15.79 12.33
CA VAL A 525 -12.41 -14.77 12.37
C VAL A 525 -12.18 -13.74 13.47
N PHE A 526 -11.69 -14.15 14.64
CA PHE A 526 -11.35 -13.19 15.70
C PHE A 526 -10.15 -12.32 15.30
N GLU A 527 -9.14 -12.92 14.68
CA GLU A 527 -8.01 -12.15 14.15
C GLU A 527 -8.46 -11.12 13.11
N MET A 528 -9.33 -11.52 12.19
CA MET A 528 -9.96 -10.62 11.21
C MET A 528 -10.71 -9.47 11.90
N PHE A 529 -11.52 -9.75 12.93
CA PHE A 529 -12.21 -8.69 13.67
C PHE A 529 -11.26 -7.72 14.38
N GLY A 530 -10.08 -8.18 14.81
CA GLY A 530 -9.05 -7.30 15.36
C GLY A 530 -8.56 -6.29 14.33
N SER A 531 -8.26 -6.76 13.12
CA SER A 531 -7.87 -5.91 11.99
C SER A 531 -8.99 -4.94 11.58
N VAL A 532 -10.24 -5.42 11.56
CA VAL A 532 -11.41 -4.58 11.26
C VAL A 532 -11.61 -3.50 12.32
N ALA A 533 -11.46 -3.82 13.60
CA ALA A 533 -11.56 -2.82 14.67
C ALA A 533 -10.52 -1.70 14.50
N TRP A 534 -9.27 -2.05 14.15
CA TRP A 534 -8.24 -1.07 13.84
C TRP A 534 -8.61 -0.18 12.65
N ALA A 535 -9.07 -0.77 11.54
CA ALA A 535 -9.43 -0.02 10.33
C ALA A 535 -10.62 0.92 10.57
N VAL A 536 -11.65 0.47 11.30
CA VAL A 536 -12.78 1.30 11.71
C VAL A 536 -12.31 2.45 12.60
N GLY A 537 -11.36 2.19 13.51
CA GLY A 537 -10.74 3.23 14.34
C GLY A 537 -10.06 4.32 13.50
N GLN A 538 -9.20 3.93 12.55
CA GLN A 538 -8.54 4.86 11.65
C GLN A 538 -9.54 5.66 10.79
N ALA A 539 -10.56 5.00 10.22
CA ALA A 539 -11.58 5.67 9.43
C ALA A 539 -12.38 6.70 10.25
N THR A 540 -12.73 6.34 11.49
CA THR A 540 -13.45 7.24 12.41
C THR A 540 -12.58 8.41 12.82
N GLU A 541 -11.29 8.21 13.07
CA GLU A 541 -10.33 9.28 13.38
C GLU A 541 -10.22 10.29 12.22
N ILE A 542 -10.18 9.81 10.97
CA ILE A 542 -10.17 10.69 9.79
C ILE A 542 -11.46 11.54 9.74
N LEU A 543 -12.63 10.95 9.98
CA LEU A 543 -13.90 11.69 9.99
C LEU A 543 -13.96 12.75 11.11
N ILE A 544 -13.48 12.41 12.31
CA ILE A 544 -13.45 13.32 13.46
C ILE A 544 -12.52 14.50 13.18
N THR A 545 -11.34 14.24 12.65
CA THR A 545 -10.36 15.28 12.38
C THR A 545 -10.79 16.18 11.21
N GLN A 546 -11.41 15.63 10.16
CA GLN A 546 -11.98 16.44 9.07
C GLN A 546 -13.04 17.42 9.55
N THR A 547 -13.84 17.06 10.55
CA THR A 547 -14.98 17.88 11.00
C THR A 547 -14.62 18.87 12.11
N ARG A 548 -13.61 18.58 12.94
CA ARG A 548 -13.31 19.35 14.17
C ARG A 548 -11.95 20.05 14.18
N LEU A 549 -11.05 19.72 13.25
CA LEU A 549 -9.69 20.26 13.24
C LEU A 549 -9.61 21.49 12.33
N VAL A 550 -9.09 22.61 12.87
CA VAL A 550 -8.91 23.84 12.09
C VAL A 550 -7.75 23.66 11.11
N ASN A 551 -7.91 24.06 9.85
CA ASN A 551 -6.88 23.90 8.82
C ASN A 551 -6.43 22.42 8.68
N TYR A 552 -7.44 21.54 8.58
CA TYR A 552 -7.24 20.09 8.61
C TYR A 552 -6.28 19.60 7.53
N THR A 553 -6.32 20.18 6.32
CA THR A 553 -5.51 19.77 5.17
C THR A 553 -4.01 19.96 5.44
N GLU A 554 -3.60 21.13 5.92
CA GLU A 554 -2.19 21.43 6.22
C GLU A 554 -1.69 20.61 7.42
N ILE A 555 -2.50 20.49 8.47
CA ILE A 555 -2.13 19.73 9.66
C ILE A 555 -1.99 18.24 9.34
N TRP A 556 -2.89 17.68 8.54
CA TRP A 556 -2.76 16.29 8.10
C TRP A 556 -1.56 16.06 7.19
N GLY A 557 -1.21 17.00 6.30
CA GLY A 557 0.02 16.92 5.52
C GLY A 557 1.26 16.84 6.40
N ASN A 558 1.34 17.70 7.41
CA ASN A 558 2.43 17.68 8.39
C ASN A 558 2.41 16.42 9.27
N TRP A 559 1.23 15.96 9.68
CA TRP A 559 1.05 14.74 10.48
C TRP A 559 1.52 13.51 9.72
N MET A 560 1.10 13.35 8.46
CA MET A 560 1.47 12.21 7.63
C MET A 560 2.98 12.15 7.40
N LEU A 561 3.62 13.31 7.14
CA LEU A 561 5.07 13.39 7.02
C LEU A 561 5.78 12.94 8.30
N ALA A 562 5.31 13.39 9.47
CA ALA A 562 5.86 12.98 10.77
C ALA A 562 5.58 11.48 11.08
N GLN A 563 4.41 10.98 10.71
CA GLN A 563 4.00 9.59 10.93
C GLN A 563 4.82 8.59 10.12
N ASN A 564 5.34 8.97 8.95
CA ASN A 564 6.19 8.10 8.12
C ASN A 564 7.43 7.58 8.86
N PHE A 565 7.98 8.36 9.79
CA PHE A 565 9.11 7.93 10.62
C PHE A 565 8.73 6.81 11.60
N ILE A 566 7.46 6.69 11.96
CA ILE A 566 7.00 5.66 12.89
C ILE A 566 6.96 4.28 12.22
N PHE A 567 6.86 4.22 10.90
CA PHE A 567 6.93 2.97 10.17
C PHE A 567 8.28 2.26 10.34
N ALA A 568 9.35 2.97 10.69
CA ALA A 568 10.64 2.35 11.00
C ALA A 568 10.54 1.31 12.15
N PHE A 569 9.67 1.54 13.13
CA PHE A 569 9.46 0.61 14.24
C PHE A 569 8.80 -0.71 13.81
N GLN A 570 8.13 -0.76 12.65
CA GLN A 570 7.48 -1.98 12.14
C GLN A 570 8.45 -3.12 11.86
N VAL A 571 9.77 -2.86 11.78
CA VAL A 571 10.77 -3.94 11.70
C VAL A 571 10.65 -4.95 12.85
N LEU A 572 10.18 -4.51 14.02
CA LEU A 572 9.90 -5.39 15.17
C LEU A 572 8.73 -6.36 14.92
N SER A 573 7.81 -6.03 14.01
CA SER A 573 6.74 -6.95 13.60
C SER A 573 7.31 -8.27 13.07
N THR A 574 8.48 -8.23 12.43
CA THR A 574 9.19 -9.43 11.96
C THR A 574 9.59 -10.34 13.13
N LEU A 575 10.15 -9.78 14.21
CA LEU A 575 10.48 -10.56 15.40
C LEU A 575 9.24 -11.21 15.99
N TYR A 576 8.17 -10.43 16.18
CA TYR A 576 6.97 -10.92 16.85
C TYR A 576 6.21 -11.96 16.01
N SER A 577 6.19 -11.78 14.70
CA SER A 577 5.68 -12.77 13.76
C SER A 577 6.48 -14.08 13.78
N ASN A 578 7.79 -14.03 14.06
CA ASN A 578 8.61 -15.22 14.24
C ASN A 578 8.39 -15.89 15.62
N VAL A 579 8.08 -15.09 16.65
CA VAL A 579 7.89 -15.61 18.02
C VAL A 579 6.52 -16.29 18.19
N MET A 580 5.48 -15.82 17.52
CA MET A 580 4.13 -16.42 17.59
C MET A 580 4.13 -17.94 17.35
N PRO A 581 4.70 -18.50 16.26
CA PRO A 581 4.77 -19.95 16.07
C PRO A 581 5.63 -20.66 17.13
N SER A 582 6.70 -20.04 17.65
CA SER A 582 7.51 -20.62 18.72
C SER A 582 6.75 -20.70 20.05
N ILE A 583 5.92 -19.69 20.37
CA ILE A 583 4.99 -19.75 21.51
C ILE A 583 3.93 -20.83 21.28
N SER A 584 3.37 -20.92 20.06
CA SER A 584 2.37 -21.96 19.74
C SER A 584 2.94 -23.37 19.92
N GLU A 585 4.17 -23.63 19.45
CA GLU A 585 4.89 -24.89 19.59
C GLU A 585 5.15 -25.24 21.07
N SER A 586 5.59 -24.27 21.87
CA SER A 586 5.93 -24.51 23.29
C SER A 586 4.69 -24.60 24.19
N PHE A 587 3.79 -23.62 24.14
CA PHE A 587 2.63 -23.53 25.03
C PHE A 587 1.64 -24.68 24.82
N SER A 588 1.36 -25.03 23.55
CA SER A 588 0.40 -26.10 23.24
C SER A 588 0.91 -27.49 23.65
N ASN A 589 2.24 -27.64 23.80
CA ASN A 589 2.92 -28.83 24.31
C ASN A 589 3.37 -28.69 25.77
N ALA A 590 2.64 -27.87 26.56
CA ALA A 590 2.82 -27.70 28.00
C ALA A 590 4.19 -27.18 28.48
N ARG A 591 4.97 -26.51 27.61
CA ARG A 591 6.25 -25.88 27.94
C ARG A 591 6.07 -24.42 28.32
N ILE A 592 5.59 -24.21 29.54
CA ILE A 592 5.23 -22.88 30.05
C ILE A 592 6.46 -22.00 30.27
N VAL A 593 7.54 -22.52 30.87
CA VAL A 593 8.73 -21.70 31.15
C VAL A 593 9.45 -21.30 29.87
N LEU A 594 9.45 -22.15 28.85
CA LEU A 594 9.92 -21.82 27.51
C LEU A 594 9.07 -20.70 26.88
N SER A 595 7.75 -20.77 26.99
CA SER A 595 6.84 -19.70 26.53
C SER A 595 7.09 -18.38 27.27
N GLN A 596 7.36 -18.44 28.58
CA GLN A 596 7.77 -17.27 29.39
C GLN A 596 9.08 -16.67 28.88
N TYR A 597 10.06 -17.51 28.54
CA TYR A 597 11.34 -17.06 28.00
C TYR A 597 11.19 -16.38 26.64
N TYR A 598 10.38 -16.93 25.74
CA TYR A 598 10.07 -16.28 24.45
C TYR A 598 9.43 -14.90 24.61
N SER A 599 8.48 -14.75 25.52
CA SER A 599 7.88 -13.46 25.85
C SER A 599 8.89 -12.49 26.49
N ALA A 600 9.69 -12.95 27.45
CA ALA A 600 10.73 -12.14 28.09
C ALA A 600 11.77 -11.62 27.08
N MET A 601 12.21 -12.48 26.17
CA MET A 601 13.15 -12.10 25.10
C MET A 601 12.51 -11.17 24.07
N SER A 602 11.21 -11.29 23.82
CA SER A 602 10.45 -10.38 22.99
C SER A 602 10.34 -8.96 23.58
N TYR A 603 10.18 -8.84 24.90
CA TYR A 603 10.27 -7.53 25.57
C TYR A 603 11.70 -6.96 25.53
N LYS A 604 12.72 -7.78 25.80
CA LYS A 604 14.13 -7.36 25.72
C LYS A 604 14.48 -6.79 24.34
N TRP A 605 14.30 -7.60 23.30
CA TRP A 605 14.64 -7.17 21.93
C TRP A 605 13.73 -6.06 21.42
N GLY A 606 12.46 -6.04 21.84
CA GLY A 606 11.56 -4.90 21.62
C GLY A 606 12.16 -3.60 22.14
N GLY A 607 12.56 -3.57 23.41
CA GLY A 607 13.19 -2.42 24.04
C GLY A 607 14.50 -1.99 23.36
N ILE A 608 15.39 -2.95 23.07
CA ILE A 608 16.69 -2.69 22.40
C ILE A 608 16.46 -1.96 21.08
N ILE A 609 15.61 -2.51 20.21
CA ILE A 609 15.44 -2.00 18.85
C ILE A 609 14.57 -0.74 18.84
N SER A 610 13.55 -0.65 19.70
CA SER A 610 12.80 0.59 19.87
C SER A 610 13.67 1.73 20.36
N ALA A 611 14.56 1.50 21.33
CA ALA A 611 15.48 2.53 21.80
C ALA A 611 16.51 2.93 20.73
N PHE A 612 17.01 1.98 19.94
CA PHE A 612 17.89 2.26 18.80
C PHE A 612 17.20 3.17 17.78
N ILE A 613 16.03 2.77 17.29
CA ILE A 613 15.28 3.51 16.28
C ILE A 613 14.90 4.89 16.83
N ALA A 614 14.39 4.98 18.06
CA ALA A 614 14.05 6.24 18.69
C ALA A 614 15.26 7.18 18.79
N ALA A 615 16.43 6.67 19.22
CA ALA A 615 17.64 7.48 19.33
C ALA A 615 18.09 8.05 17.98
N VAL A 616 18.05 7.24 16.92
CA VAL A 616 18.42 7.68 15.57
C VAL A 616 17.42 8.71 15.04
N LEU A 617 16.13 8.42 15.13
CA LEU A 617 15.09 9.30 14.58
C LEU A 617 14.99 10.62 15.36
N LEU A 618 15.09 10.61 16.70
CA LEU A 618 15.14 11.84 17.49
C LEU A 618 16.39 12.68 17.23
N ALA A 619 17.47 12.07 16.75
CA ALA A 619 18.69 12.80 16.41
C ALA A 619 18.61 13.49 15.04
N VAL A 620 17.84 12.92 14.10
CA VAL A 620 17.94 13.25 12.67
C VAL A 620 16.63 13.69 12.01
N ALA A 621 15.46 13.24 12.48
CA ALA A 621 14.20 13.39 11.74
C ALA A 621 13.79 14.84 11.49
N ASP A 622 13.96 15.74 12.47
CA ASP A 622 13.67 17.17 12.31
C ASP A 622 14.54 17.82 11.22
N ARG A 623 15.84 17.58 11.26
CA ARG A 623 16.81 18.08 10.26
C ARG A 623 16.54 17.50 8.88
N PHE A 624 16.18 16.22 8.82
CA PHE A 624 15.82 15.56 7.58
C PHE A 624 14.56 16.18 6.97
N ILE A 625 13.50 16.37 7.76
CA ILE A 625 12.25 17.00 7.31
C ILE A 625 12.54 18.39 6.74
N LEU A 626 13.23 19.23 7.51
CA LEU A 626 13.48 20.62 7.12
C LEU A 626 14.39 20.72 5.88
N GLY A 627 15.46 19.94 5.82
CA GLY A 627 16.40 19.99 4.69
C GLY A 627 15.89 19.30 3.42
N ALA A 628 15.03 18.30 3.53
CA ALA A 628 14.46 17.60 2.37
C ALA A 628 13.15 18.21 1.86
N SER A 629 12.33 18.78 2.75
CA SER A 629 10.97 19.22 2.42
C SER A 629 10.77 20.75 2.50
N GLY A 630 11.68 21.49 3.14
CA GLY A 630 11.60 22.95 3.26
C GLY A 630 11.03 23.47 4.59
N PRO A 631 11.10 24.79 4.83
CA PRO A 631 10.72 25.43 6.09
C PRO A 631 9.21 25.39 6.39
N GLU A 632 8.36 25.26 5.37
CA GLU A 632 6.92 25.04 5.49
C GLU A 632 6.54 23.80 6.34
N PHE A 633 7.45 22.83 6.50
CA PHE A 633 7.23 21.60 7.27
C PHE A 633 7.76 21.65 8.72
N VAL A 634 8.00 22.85 9.27
CA VAL A 634 8.40 23.00 10.69
C VAL A 634 7.40 22.36 11.65
N ARG A 635 6.10 22.37 11.34
CA ARG A 635 5.07 21.69 12.15
C ARG A 635 5.28 20.17 12.15
N ALA A 636 5.58 19.56 11.01
CA ALA A 636 5.90 18.14 10.92
C ALA A 636 7.13 17.77 11.75
N ALA A 637 8.18 18.60 11.70
CA ALA A 637 9.37 18.42 12.54
C ALA A 637 9.04 18.46 14.05
N ALA A 638 8.12 19.34 14.46
CA ALA A 638 7.65 19.41 15.84
C ALA A 638 6.81 18.19 16.25
N TYR A 639 5.98 17.65 15.34
CA TYR A 639 5.17 16.45 15.61
C TYR A 639 5.99 15.16 15.61
N ALA A 640 7.10 15.13 14.87
CA ALA A 640 7.94 13.94 14.77
C ALA A 640 8.45 13.47 16.14
N ALA A 641 8.94 14.38 16.99
CA ALA A 641 9.49 14.01 18.30
C ALA A 641 8.49 13.26 19.21
N PRO A 642 7.29 13.78 19.54
CA PRO A 642 6.33 13.06 20.36
C PRO A 642 5.84 11.76 19.69
N LEU A 643 5.68 11.74 18.36
CA LEU A 643 5.29 10.52 17.65
C LEU A 643 6.39 9.44 17.71
N ILE A 644 7.67 9.81 17.61
CA ILE A 644 8.79 8.87 17.71
C ILE A 644 8.83 8.26 19.11
N VAL A 645 8.61 9.07 20.15
CA VAL A 645 8.48 8.58 21.53
C VAL A 645 7.31 7.61 21.65
N TRP A 646 6.15 7.92 21.06
CA TRP A 646 5.01 6.99 21.00
C TRP A 646 5.39 5.67 20.30
N GLY A 647 6.08 5.75 19.15
CA GLY A 647 6.62 4.61 18.42
C GLY A 647 7.48 3.69 19.28
N ALA A 648 8.35 4.29 20.11
CA ALA A 648 9.22 3.54 21.02
C ALA A 648 8.46 2.70 22.06
N PHE A 649 7.23 3.06 22.42
CA PHE A 649 6.40 2.36 23.40
C PHE A 649 5.40 1.36 22.79
N GLN A 650 5.40 1.13 21.47
CA GLN A 650 4.48 0.18 20.84
C GLN A 650 4.80 -1.29 21.11
N TYR A 651 6.08 -1.60 21.34
CA TYR A 651 6.55 -2.98 21.40
C TYR A 651 5.82 -3.88 22.43
N PRO A 652 5.45 -3.42 23.65
CA PRO A 652 4.77 -4.29 24.63
C PRO A 652 3.38 -4.74 24.15
N SER A 653 2.68 -3.87 23.41
CA SER A 653 1.38 -4.16 22.78
C SER A 653 1.51 -5.30 21.77
N TRP A 654 2.54 -5.25 20.92
CA TRP A 654 2.81 -6.28 19.92
C TRP A 654 3.26 -7.61 20.55
N VAL A 655 4.05 -7.58 21.62
CA VAL A 655 4.32 -8.79 22.43
C VAL A 655 3.01 -9.36 22.94
N GLY A 656 2.14 -8.51 23.49
CA GLY A 656 0.85 -8.89 24.02
C GLY A 656 -0.03 -9.62 23.01
N ASP A 657 -0.16 -9.05 21.81
CA ASP A 657 -0.95 -9.58 20.70
C ASP A 657 -0.43 -10.96 20.26
N ASN A 658 0.88 -11.13 20.11
CA ASN A 658 1.48 -12.38 19.65
C ASN A 658 1.46 -13.49 20.71
N VAL A 659 1.54 -13.13 22.00
CA VAL A 659 1.30 -14.07 23.11
C VAL A 659 -0.13 -14.61 23.07
N GLN A 660 -1.12 -13.76 22.81
CA GLN A 660 -2.53 -14.16 22.74
C GLN A 660 -2.80 -15.09 21.55
N LEU A 661 -2.22 -14.78 20.38
CA LEU A 661 -2.31 -15.64 19.21
C LEU A 661 -1.63 -16.99 19.44
N GLY A 662 -0.39 -16.99 19.92
CA GLY A 662 0.36 -18.22 20.23
C GLY A 662 -0.33 -19.09 21.28
N ALA A 663 -0.97 -18.47 22.28
CA ALA A 663 -1.73 -19.17 23.32
C ALA A 663 -3.14 -19.61 22.90
N ASN A 664 -3.50 -19.50 21.61
CA ASN A 664 -4.82 -19.87 21.07
C ASN A 664 -6.00 -19.05 21.63
N ARG A 665 -5.77 -17.76 21.92
CA ARG A 665 -6.75 -16.81 22.49
C ARG A 665 -6.93 -15.57 21.59
N PRO A 666 -7.24 -15.72 20.28
CA PRO A 666 -7.29 -14.58 19.35
C PRO A 666 -8.36 -13.54 19.72
N TYR A 667 -9.45 -13.95 20.37
CA TYR A 667 -10.48 -13.04 20.86
C TYR A 667 -9.98 -12.01 21.89
N LEU A 668 -8.91 -12.32 22.64
CA LEU A 668 -8.29 -11.36 23.56
C LEU A 668 -7.61 -10.24 22.79
N LYS A 669 -6.94 -10.56 21.69
CA LYS A 669 -6.32 -9.57 20.81
C LYS A 669 -7.39 -8.66 20.21
N THR A 670 -8.46 -9.23 19.67
CA THR A 670 -9.61 -8.47 19.14
C THR A 670 -10.15 -7.49 20.18
N ALA A 671 -10.41 -7.96 21.40
CA ALA A 671 -10.98 -7.15 22.47
C ALA A 671 -10.05 -6.00 22.88
N LEU A 672 -8.75 -6.26 22.98
CA LEU A 672 -7.77 -5.24 23.40
C LEU A 672 -7.47 -4.22 22.31
N VAL A 673 -7.43 -4.64 21.04
CA VAL A 673 -7.34 -3.72 19.90
C VAL A 673 -8.59 -2.85 19.83
N ALA A 674 -9.79 -3.43 19.94
CA ALA A 674 -11.04 -2.67 19.96
C ALA A 674 -11.10 -1.68 21.13
N MET A 675 -10.69 -2.09 22.33
CA MET A 675 -10.57 -1.22 23.50
C MET A 675 -9.62 -0.05 23.24
N GLU A 676 -8.43 -0.29 22.67
CA GLU A 676 -7.47 0.76 22.31
C GLU A 676 -8.11 1.77 21.34
N GLN A 677 -8.78 1.29 20.29
CA GLN A 677 -9.43 2.16 19.30
C GLN A 677 -10.57 2.97 19.92
N ILE A 678 -11.39 2.36 20.79
CA ILE A 678 -12.49 3.07 21.48
C ILE A 678 -11.93 4.19 22.36
N ILE A 679 -10.89 3.92 23.15
CA ILE A 679 -10.24 4.94 24.00
C ILE A 679 -9.71 6.09 23.12
N ARG A 680 -9.03 5.76 22.01
CA ARG A 680 -8.50 6.76 21.08
C ARG A 680 -9.60 7.65 20.48
N ILE A 681 -10.67 7.04 19.97
CA ILE A 681 -11.81 7.76 19.36
C ILE A 681 -12.51 8.65 20.38
N VAL A 682 -12.81 8.12 21.58
CA VAL A 682 -13.49 8.90 22.63
C VAL A 682 -12.65 10.08 23.07
N LEU A 683 -11.34 9.89 23.28
CA LEU A 683 -10.43 10.98 23.63
C LEU A 683 -10.29 12.00 22.49
N ALA A 684 -10.22 11.55 21.24
CA ALA A 684 -10.22 12.44 20.08
C ALA A 684 -11.51 13.27 20.01
N LEU A 685 -12.69 12.66 20.23
CA LEU A 685 -13.96 13.40 20.24
C LEU A 685 -13.99 14.49 21.32
N VAL A 686 -13.54 14.17 22.54
CA VAL A 686 -13.63 15.07 23.70
C VAL A 686 -12.57 16.16 23.70
N LEU A 687 -11.34 15.85 23.30
CA LEU A 687 -10.19 16.74 23.49
C LEU A 687 -9.84 17.58 22.26
N LEU A 688 -10.26 17.17 21.06
CA LEU A 688 -9.75 17.75 19.82
C LEU A 688 -10.23 19.19 19.57
N GLU A 689 -11.44 19.54 20.00
CA GLU A 689 -11.91 20.94 19.94
C GLU A 689 -11.01 21.88 20.74
N ARG A 690 -10.54 21.45 21.92
CA ARG A 690 -9.74 22.27 22.83
C ARG A 690 -8.24 22.21 22.58
N PHE A 691 -7.70 21.04 22.30
CA PHE A 691 -6.25 20.79 22.19
C PHE A 691 -5.77 20.57 20.75
N GLN A 692 -6.67 20.62 19.77
CA GLN A 692 -6.36 20.44 18.34
C GLN A 692 -5.53 19.17 18.11
N ILE A 693 -4.50 19.21 17.26
CA ILE A 693 -3.68 18.03 16.93
C ILE A 693 -3.01 17.37 18.14
N ASN A 694 -2.70 18.14 19.20
CA ASN A 694 -2.12 17.58 20.42
C ASN A 694 -3.09 16.63 21.13
N ALA A 695 -4.40 16.79 20.93
CA ALA A 695 -5.40 15.85 21.41
C ALA A 695 -5.20 14.45 20.83
N LEU A 696 -4.86 14.35 19.53
CA LEU A 696 -4.56 13.06 18.92
C LEU A 696 -3.34 12.45 19.58
N ILE A 697 -2.23 13.19 19.70
CA ILE A 697 -1.02 12.70 20.38
C ILE A 697 -1.38 12.13 21.76
N ILE A 698 -2.12 12.88 22.58
CA ILE A 698 -2.59 12.41 23.89
C ILE A 698 -3.43 11.13 23.77
N ALA A 699 -4.39 11.07 22.84
CA ALA A 699 -5.24 9.92 22.62
C ALA A 699 -4.43 8.66 22.23
N TYR A 700 -3.46 8.79 21.33
CA TYR A 700 -2.56 7.71 20.90
C TYR A 700 -1.71 7.18 22.06
N PHE A 701 -1.16 8.08 22.89
CA PHE A 701 -0.41 7.70 24.08
C PHE A 701 -1.32 6.98 25.08
N VAL A 702 -2.42 7.60 25.51
CA VAL A 702 -3.31 7.03 26.55
C VAL A 702 -3.89 5.68 26.10
N GLY A 703 -4.35 5.56 24.85
CA GLY A 703 -4.86 4.32 24.30
C GLY A 703 -3.82 3.20 24.34
N LEU A 704 -2.62 3.46 23.80
CA LEU A 704 -1.54 2.46 23.74
C LEU A 704 -1.01 2.08 25.12
N PHE A 705 -0.78 3.05 26.02
CA PHE A 705 -0.31 2.77 27.38
C PHE A 705 -1.32 1.95 28.16
N THR A 706 -2.62 2.26 28.02
CA THR A 706 -3.69 1.47 28.62
C THR A 706 -3.67 0.04 28.08
N LYS A 707 -3.57 -0.14 26.75
CA LYS A 707 -3.45 -1.48 26.14
C LYS A 707 -2.22 -2.21 26.65
N ASN A 708 -1.05 -1.57 26.74
CA ASN A 708 0.19 -2.20 27.23
C ASN A 708 0.02 -2.78 28.64
N ILE A 709 -0.54 -2.00 29.57
CA ILE A 709 -0.75 -2.43 30.96
C ILE A 709 -1.78 -3.56 31.02
N VAL A 710 -2.93 -3.37 30.37
CA VAL A 710 -4.02 -4.35 30.39
C VAL A 710 -3.58 -5.65 29.71
N ALA A 711 -2.91 -5.59 28.55
CA ALA A 711 -2.41 -6.77 27.84
C ALA A 711 -1.42 -7.56 28.69
N TYR A 712 -0.51 -6.91 29.41
CA TYR A 712 0.42 -7.58 30.32
C TYR A 712 -0.33 -8.36 31.42
N LEU A 713 -1.28 -7.71 32.09
CA LEU A 713 -2.05 -8.32 33.19
C LEU A 713 -2.97 -9.45 32.69
N VAL A 714 -3.67 -9.23 31.58
CA VAL A 714 -4.56 -10.21 30.95
C VAL A 714 -3.77 -11.43 30.48
N ASN A 715 -2.63 -11.22 29.83
CA ASN A 715 -1.79 -12.33 29.36
C ASN A 715 -1.19 -13.11 30.52
N HIS A 716 -0.78 -12.43 31.59
CA HIS A 716 -0.26 -13.08 32.79
C HIS A 716 -1.31 -14.03 33.41
N LYS A 717 -2.59 -13.64 33.40
CA LYS A 717 -3.68 -14.41 34.00
C LYS A 717 -4.30 -15.46 33.08
N LEU A 718 -4.50 -15.14 31.80
CA LEU A 718 -5.31 -15.96 30.88
C LEU A 718 -4.49 -16.77 29.86
N CYS A 719 -3.23 -16.41 29.62
CA CYS A 719 -2.31 -17.14 28.74
C CYS A 719 -1.31 -17.93 29.57
N PHE A 720 -0.26 -17.26 30.05
CA PHE A 720 0.74 -17.81 30.96
C PHE A 720 1.42 -16.69 31.75
N PRO A 721 1.96 -16.96 32.96
CA PRO A 721 2.57 -15.92 33.79
C PRO A 721 3.70 -15.19 33.07
N GLN A 722 3.51 -13.90 32.77
CA GLN A 722 4.51 -13.08 32.07
C GLN A 722 5.66 -12.70 33.01
N LYS A 723 6.88 -12.60 32.47
CA LYS A 723 8.07 -12.11 33.18
C LYS A 723 8.68 -10.93 32.43
N PHE A 724 8.79 -9.79 33.11
CA PHE A 724 9.36 -8.57 32.56
C PHE A 724 10.65 -8.21 33.27
N TYR A 725 11.77 -8.28 32.56
CA TYR A 725 13.09 -7.93 33.09
C TYR A 725 13.36 -6.46 32.81
N PHE A 726 12.97 -5.59 33.74
CA PHE A 726 12.98 -4.13 33.57
C PHE A 726 14.33 -3.59 33.07
N TRP A 727 15.44 -4.03 33.67
CA TRP A 727 16.75 -3.51 33.28
C TRP A 727 17.11 -3.83 31.83
N GLN A 728 16.99 -5.11 31.43
CA GLN A 728 17.32 -5.51 30.05
C GLN A 728 16.28 -5.03 29.02
N SER A 729 15.02 -4.83 29.41
CA SER A 729 13.94 -4.50 28.47
C SER A 729 13.63 -3.01 28.36
N LEU A 730 14.02 -2.19 29.33
CA LEU A 730 13.73 -0.75 29.33
C LEU A 730 14.88 0.10 29.87
N GLY A 731 15.45 -0.25 31.02
CA GLY A 731 16.51 0.55 31.67
C GLY A 731 17.77 0.71 30.80
N ALA A 732 18.46 -0.39 30.51
CA ALA A 732 19.66 -0.39 29.67
C ALA A 732 19.39 0.09 28.23
N PRO A 733 18.29 -0.29 27.55
CA PRO A 733 17.95 0.28 26.24
C PRO A 733 17.76 1.81 26.29
N ALA A 734 17.05 2.35 27.29
CA ALA A 734 16.83 3.79 27.40
C ALA A 734 18.14 4.57 27.62
N LEU A 735 19.03 4.06 28.48
CA LEU A 735 20.35 4.68 28.71
C LEU A 735 21.23 4.59 27.45
N ALA A 736 21.23 3.45 26.77
CA ALA A 736 21.95 3.28 25.52
C ALA A 736 21.41 4.20 24.42
N GLY A 737 20.09 4.32 24.31
CA GLY A 737 19.41 5.23 23.38
C GLY A 737 19.74 6.68 23.67
N LEU A 738 19.74 7.10 24.93
CA LEU A 738 20.10 8.48 25.32
C LEU A 738 21.56 8.79 24.98
N ALA A 739 22.51 7.92 25.35
CA ALA A 739 23.92 8.09 25.03
C ALA A 739 24.16 8.14 23.52
N HIS A 740 23.50 7.23 22.79
CA HIS A 740 23.57 7.16 21.34
C HIS A 740 22.99 8.42 20.68
N TRP A 741 21.82 8.89 21.14
CA TRP A 741 21.20 10.12 20.68
C TRP A 741 22.09 11.33 20.91
N LEU A 742 22.73 11.46 22.08
CA LEU A 742 23.66 12.56 22.37
C LEU A 742 24.81 12.61 21.36
N VAL A 743 25.46 11.46 21.11
CA VAL A 743 26.58 11.37 20.16
C VAL A 743 26.10 11.68 18.73
N LEU A 744 24.98 11.09 18.31
CA LEU A 744 24.44 11.33 16.97
C LEU A 744 23.99 12.77 16.78
N ARG A 745 23.30 13.36 17.75
CA ARG A 745 22.80 14.75 17.66
C ARG A 745 23.94 15.74 17.53
N TRP A 746 25.03 15.51 18.27
CA TRP A 746 26.28 16.26 18.18
C TRP A 746 26.93 16.07 16.81
N LEU A 747 27.25 14.83 16.41
CA LEU A 747 27.93 14.52 15.16
C LEU A 747 27.17 15.03 13.92
N THR A 748 25.88 14.74 13.83
CA THR A 748 25.04 15.16 12.70
C THR A 748 24.84 16.67 12.67
N GLY A 749 25.03 17.36 13.80
CA GLY A 749 24.98 18.82 13.87
C GLY A 749 26.15 19.51 13.16
N PHE A 750 27.31 18.86 13.07
CA PHE A 750 28.45 19.37 12.30
C PHE A 750 28.32 19.12 10.80
N ILE A 751 27.56 18.10 10.40
CA ILE A 751 27.44 17.66 9.01
C ILE A 751 26.31 18.38 8.29
N TRP A 752 25.19 18.61 8.98
CA TRP A 752 23.98 19.14 8.37
C TRP A 752 24.10 20.63 8.02
N GLN A 753 23.84 20.97 6.76
CA GLN A 753 23.92 22.35 6.24
C GLN A 753 22.55 22.91 5.85
N GLY A 754 21.46 22.17 6.09
CA GLY A 754 20.09 22.60 5.74
C GLY A 754 19.66 22.19 4.33
N ASP A 755 20.46 21.41 3.60
CA ASP A 755 20.14 20.93 2.25
C ASP A 755 19.77 19.43 2.23
N GLN A 756 19.25 18.99 1.09
CA GLN A 756 18.79 17.62 0.88
C GLN A 756 19.91 16.58 0.97
N ILE A 757 21.11 16.89 0.47
CA ILE A 757 22.23 15.92 0.41
C ILE A 757 22.74 15.67 1.83
N THR A 758 23.01 16.73 2.59
CA THR A 758 23.46 16.57 3.97
C THR A 758 22.39 15.90 4.83
N SER A 759 21.10 16.13 4.55
CA SER A 759 19.96 15.44 5.20
C SER A 759 19.95 13.93 4.93
N ILE A 760 20.14 13.49 3.68
CA ILE A 760 20.26 12.06 3.35
C ILE A 760 21.50 11.44 4.02
N LEU A 761 22.62 12.16 4.02
CA LEU A 761 23.88 11.70 4.60
C LEU A 761 23.79 11.48 6.12
N ILE A 762 23.22 12.42 6.88
CA ILE A 762 23.04 12.25 8.33
C ILE A 762 22.08 11.11 8.65
N PHE A 763 21.09 10.85 7.79
CA PHE A 763 20.17 9.73 7.95
C PHE A 763 20.87 8.38 7.70
N LEU A 764 21.73 8.30 6.67
CA LEU A 764 22.59 7.14 6.41
C LEU A 764 23.53 6.83 7.58
N ILE A 765 24.21 7.86 8.10
CA ILE A 765 25.09 7.73 9.26
C ILE A 765 24.29 7.24 10.47
N GLY A 766 23.13 7.87 10.70
CA GLY A 766 22.21 7.54 11.77
C GLY A 766 21.75 6.09 11.75
N ILE A 767 21.37 5.51 10.61
CA ILE A 767 20.85 4.13 10.56
C ILE A 767 21.94 3.08 10.37
N LEU A 768 22.76 3.21 9.33
CA LEU A 768 23.64 2.13 8.88
C LEU A 768 25.01 2.14 9.58
N VAL A 769 25.56 3.33 9.87
CA VAL A 769 26.92 3.45 10.43
C VAL A 769 26.89 3.38 11.95
N SER A 770 25.83 3.87 12.58
CA SER A 770 25.77 4.05 14.04
C SER A 770 25.32 2.81 14.82
N TYR A 771 24.70 1.80 14.19
CA TYR A 771 24.15 0.65 14.93
C TYR A 771 25.18 -0.09 15.82
N PRO A 772 26.48 -0.23 15.45
CA PRO A 772 27.47 -0.83 16.33
C PRO A 772 27.73 0.03 17.57
N LEU A 773 27.69 1.36 17.43
CA LEU A 773 27.86 2.28 18.55
C LEU A 773 26.72 2.15 19.56
N PHE A 774 25.47 2.05 19.09
CA PHE A 774 24.34 1.74 19.96
C PHE A 774 24.52 0.40 20.68
N ALA A 775 24.91 -0.65 19.94
CA ALA A 775 25.14 -1.98 20.49
C ALA A 775 26.23 -1.97 21.58
N PHE A 776 27.29 -1.20 21.38
CA PHE A 776 28.33 -0.95 22.38
C PHE A 776 27.76 -0.31 23.66
N PHE A 777 26.99 0.77 23.55
CA PHE A 777 26.39 1.42 24.73
C PHE A 777 25.41 0.50 25.47
N TYR A 778 24.64 -0.30 24.74
CA TYR A 778 23.75 -1.29 25.35
C TYR A 778 24.52 -2.33 26.18
N GLY A 779 25.67 -2.80 25.68
CA GLY A 779 26.57 -3.65 26.46
C GLY A 779 27.19 -2.92 27.66
N LEU A 780 27.64 -1.68 27.46
CA LEU A 780 28.27 -0.85 28.50
C LEU A 780 27.33 -0.60 29.69
N PHE A 781 26.04 -0.43 29.44
CA PHE A 781 25.03 -0.25 30.49
C PHE A 781 24.45 -1.57 31.04
N GLY A 782 25.16 -2.69 30.86
CA GLY A 782 24.78 -3.98 31.47
C GLY A 782 23.50 -4.58 30.89
N GLY A 783 23.19 -4.31 29.62
CA GLY A 783 22.04 -4.89 28.91
C GLY A 783 22.20 -6.39 28.60
N TRP A 784 23.39 -6.96 28.79
CA TRP A 784 23.69 -8.35 28.54
C TRP A 784 24.02 -9.11 29.82
N ASP A 785 23.64 -10.39 29.82
CA ASP A 785 24.25 -11.44 30.62
C ASP A 785 24.99 -12.39 29.68
N ASP A 786 25.92 -13.19 30.20
CA ASP A 786 26.75 -14.07 29.37
C ASP A 786 25.92 -15.05 28.54
N ALA A 787 24.80 -15.52 29.10
CA ALA A 787 23.96 -16.52 28.46
C ALA A 787 23.17 -15.94 27.28
N THR A 788 22.59 -14.75 27.44
CA THR A 788 21.87 -14.07 26.35
C THR A 788 22.82 -13.47 25.30
N LEU A 789 24.04 -13.11 25.67
CA LEU A 789 25.08 -12.69 24.71
C LEU A 789 25.61 -13.88 23.89
N ALA A 790 25.72 -15.06 24.49
CA ALA A 790 26.06 -16.30 23.78
C ALA A 790 24.95 -16.69 22.78
N GLU A 791 23.68 -16.57 23.17
CA GLU A 791 22.54 -16.84 22.29
C GLU A 791 22.50 -15.93 21.05
N LEU A 792 22.94 -14.67 21.18
CA LEU A 792 23.13 -13.78 20.03
C LEU A 792 24.22 -14.28 19.08
N MET A 793 25.32 -14.82 19.61
CA MET A 793 26.36 -15.44 18.78
C MET A 793 25.85 -16.73 18.09
N GLU A 794 25.04 -17.52 18.79
CA GLU A 794 24.38 -18.72 18.23
C GLU A 794 23.38 -18.37 17.11
N ALA A 795 22.71 -17.22 17.20
CA ALA A 795 21.81 -16.72 16.16
C ALA A 795 22.54 -16.14 14.93
N ALA A 796 23.80 -15.69 15.08
CA ALA A 796 24.58 -15.11 13.98
C ALA A 796 24.71 -16.02 12.74
N PRO A 797 25.05 -17.32 12.81
CA PRO A 797 25.07 -18.19 11.64
C PRO A 797 23.69 -18.40 11.01
N LEU A 798 22.60 -18.25 11.78
CA LEU A 798 21.23 -18.37 11.28
C LEU A 798 20.80 -17.15 10.46
N SER A 799 21.48 -16.00 10.58
CA SER A 799 21.24 -14.81 9.75
C SER A 799 21.81 -14.91 8.32
N ASN A 800 22.30 -16.09 7.92
CA ASN A 800 22.74 -16.40 6.56
C ASN A 800 23.80 -15.38 6.03
N PHE A 801 23.58 -14.75 4.89
CA PHE A 801 24.53 -13.81 4.28
C PHE A 801 24.69 -12.49 5.05
N MET A 802 23.78 -12.16 5.98
CA MET A 802 23.90 -10.99 6.87
C MET A 802 24.76 -11.26 8.13
N ARG A 803 25.32 -12.47 8.26
CA ARG A 803 26.20 -12.87 9.38
C ARG A 803 27.30 -11.86 9.72
N PRO A 804 28.00 -11.20 8.77
CA PRO A 804 29.04 -10.22 9.11
C PRO A 804 28.51 -9.04 9.92
N MET A 805 27.35 -8.49 9.58
CA MET A 805 26.75 -7.36 10.29
C MET A 805 26.24 -7.76 11.68
N VAL A 806 25.64 -8.95 11.79
CA VAL A 806 25.21 -9.49 13.09
C VAL A 806 26.42 -9.75 14.00
N ARG A 807 27.53 -10.24 13.44
CA ARG A 807 28.80 -10.37 14.16
C ARG A 807 29.34 -9.03 14.61
N LEU A 808 29.26 -7.98 13.79
CA LEU A 808 29.68 -6.64 14.19
C LEU A 808 28.82 -6.12 15.35
N PHE A 809 27.50 -6.30 15.29
CA PHE A 809 26.58 -5.98 16.39
C PHE A 809 26.97 -6.73 17.68
N TRP A 810 27.27 -8.03 17.58
CA TRP A 810 27.73 -8.85 18.71
C TRP A 810 29.09 -8.39 19.22
N MET A 811 30.07 -8.11 18.35
CA MET A 811 31.41 -7.68 18.73
C MET A 811 31.34 -6.37 19.52
N ALA A 812 30.60 -5.39 19.02
CA ALA A 812 30.40 -4.12 19.71
C ALA A 812 29.69 -4.31 21.06
N SER A 813 28.62 -5.11 21.10
CA SER A 813 27.94 -5.50 22.35
C SER A 813 28.88 -6.16 23.35
N SER A 814 29.72 -7.09 22.90
CA SER A 814 30.66 -7.84 23.73
C SER A 814 31.77 -6.94 24.29
N LEU A 815 32.23 -5.97 23.50
CA LEU A 815 33.20 -4.98 23.95
C LEU A 815 32.60 -4.09 25.04
N GLY A 816 31.38 -3.60 24.83
CA GLY A 816 30.64 -2.84 25.83
C GLY A 816 30.44 -3.64 27.12
N ALA A 817 30.00 -4.90 27.01
CA ALA A 817 29.81 -5.80 28.13
C ALA A 817 31.10 -6.05 28.92
N ARG A 818 32.24 -6.24 28.23
CA ARG A 818 33.56 -6.42 28.87
C ARG A 818 34.01 -5.19 29.67
N LEU A 819 33.68 -3.99 29.19
CA LEU A 819 34.03 -2.73 29.86
C LEU A 819 33.01 -2.32 30.94
N SER A 820 31.85 -2.98 30.98
CA SER A 820 30.75 -2.58 31.86
C SER A 820 30.99 -3.00 33.32
N PRO A 821 30.89 -2.08 34.29
CA PRO A 821 30.95 -2.42 35.72
C PRO A 821 29.68 -3.11 36.24
N ILE A 822 28.62 -3.14 35.42
CA ILE A 822 27.31 -3.72 35.75
C ILE A 822 26.93 -4.91 34.87
N HIS A 823 27.87 -5.42 34.07
CA HIS A 823 27.70 -6.67 33.31
C HIS A 823 27.28 -7.82 34.22
N GLY A 824 26.31 -8.63 33.77
CA GLY A 824 25.82 -9.80 34.50
C GLY A 824 25.04 -9.52 35.79
N ARG A 825 24.87 -8.26 36.23
CA ARG A 825 24.12 -7.93 37.47
C ARG A 825 22.61 -8.15 37.36
N PHE A 826 22.06 -8.14 36.15
CA PHE A 826 20.62 -8.24 35.91
C PHE A 826 20.27 -9.40 34.94
N PRO A 827 20.54 -10.66 35.29
CA PRO A 827 20.41 -11.79 34.36
C PRO A 827 18.95 -12.22 34.12
N ILE A 828 18.67 -12.78 32.93
CA ILE A 828 17.40 -13.47 32.65
C ILE A 828 17.41 -14.85 33.33
N ALA A 829 16.96 -14.88 34.58
CA ALA A 829 17.08 -16.05 35.47
C ALA A 829 16.37 -17.34 34.98
N ILE A 830 15.38 -17.23 34.09
CA ILE A 830 14.59 -18.39 33.63
C ILE A 830 15.22 -19.19 32.49
N ARG A 831 16.29 -18.68 31.85
CA ARG A 831 16.84 -19.27 30.61
C ARG A 831 17.18 -20.75 30.77
N ARG A 832 17.87 -21.13 31.85
CA ARG A 832 18.27 -22.52 32.10
C ARG A 832 17.08 -23.47 32.14
N LEU A 833 16.00 -23.08 32.82
CA LEU A 833 14.77 -23.89 32.91
C LEU A 833 14.06 -23.95 31.55
N ALA A 834 14.01 -22.84 30.82
CA ALA A 834 13.45 -22.79 29.48
C ALA A 834 14.21 -23.70 28.49
N LEU A 835 15.54 -23.74 28.55
CA LEU A 835 16.35 -24.64 27.72
C LEU A 835 16.16 -26.11 28.09
N ALA A 836 15.89 -26.42 29.37
CA ALA A 836 15.54 -27.77 29.78
C ALA A 836 14.19 -28.21 29.17
N GLU A 837 13.18 -27.33 29.20
CA GLU A 837 11.90 -27.58 28.52
C GLU A 837 12.07 -27.70 27.00
N ALA A 838 12.90 -26.85 26.38
CA ALA A 838 13.21 -26.94 24.95
C ALA A 838 13.88 -28.26 24.58
N SER A 839 14.81 -28.73 25.41
CA SER A 839 15.50 -30.01 25.22
C SER A 839 14.54 -31.19 25.36
N SER A 840 13.65 -31.15 26.35
CA SER A 840 12.58 -32.15 26.51
C SER A 840 11.66 -32.18 25.29
N LEU A 841 11.28 -31.02 24.76
CA LEU A 841 10.39 -30.94 23.60
C LEU A 841 11.08 -31.41 22.31
N ASN A 842 12.39 -31.19 22.17
CA ASN A 842 13.17 -31.74 21.06
C ASN A 842 13.18 -33.28 21.08
N GLN A 843 13.17 -33.91 22.26
CA GLN A 843 13.17 -35.37 22.40
C GLN A 843 11.80 -35.99 22.09
N GLU A 844 10.70 -35.27 22.34
CA GLU A 844 9.33 -35.72 22.06
C GLU A 844 8.96 -35.62 20.58
N LYS A 845 9.70 -34.83 19.82
CA LYS A 845 9.42 -34.57 18.41
C LYS A 845 9.53 -35.84 17.58
N VAL A 846 8.48 -36.12 16.81
CA VAL A 846 8.43 -37.28 15.92
C VAL A 846 9.36 -37.05 14.71
N SER A 847 10.17 -38.06 14.37
CA SER A 847 10.98 -38.04 13.15
C SER A 847 10.08 -37.95 11.91
N VAL A 848 10.37 -36.98 11.04
CA VAL A 848 9.72 -36.83 9.73
C VAL A 848 10.40 -37.67 8.64
N ILE A 849 11.59 -38.22 8.92
CA ILE A 849 12.25 -39.22 8.08
C ILE A 849 11.71 -40.59 8.48
N ARG A 850 11.11 -41.29 7.52
CA ARG A 850 10.77 -42.72 7.63
C ARG A 850 11.69 -43.56 6.77
#